data_AF-A0A7X9SA48-F1
#
_entry.id   AF-A0A7X9SA48-F1
#
_cell.length_a   1.000
_cell.length_b   1.000
_cell.length_c   1.000
_cell.angle_alpha   90.00
_cell.angle_beta   90.00
_cell.angle_gamma   90.00
#
_symmetry.space_group_name_H-M   'P 1'
#
loop_
_entity.id
_entity.type
_entity.pdbx_description
1 polymer ?
#
loop_
_entity_poly.entity_id
_entity_poly.type
_entity_poly.pdbx_seq_one_letter_code
_entity_poly.pdbx_strand_id
1 'polypeptide(L)'
;MRIIKLLLLVCVIFLQMGCSKTEVTILMPRTASTRVIYAGGQLKDALAGFGYDPVVVTDSLQSTKVIGQDKGICISLLQASDTTGLKKEGFTITSDGNLIRVVGNDGTGVIYGCREIIDRLEANEGSFDLPATFTDAPEMVLRGGCVGIQKMEYLPGRGVYEYPYTPENFPWFYDKAQWIDYLDMLVENRMNSLYLWNGHPFASLVRLKDYPFAVEVDDETFKKNEDMFLFLTTEAEKRGIFVIQMFYNILLSKPFADHYGLKTQDRNRPITPLVSDYTRKSVAAFIEKYPNVGLLVCLGEAMDTYEDDVEWFTKTIIPGVKDGLKALGRTDEPPVLVRAHDTDSKMVMDAALPLYKNLYTMHKYNGESLTTYQPRGPWAKIHTDLSSLGSIHISNVHILANLEPWRWGSPDFVQQTVNAMHDVHGANALHLYPQASYWDWPYTADKLSDGKREKQLYRDWIWYKTWGRYAWNCRRDRTDEINYWNNQFAGFYGTSDGDGAAIRMAYEESGEIAPKLLRRFGITEGNRQTLLLGMFMSQLVNPYKYTIYPGFYESCGPEGEKLIEYVEKEWKKQPHVGELPLDIVAQVAVHGDKAVDAIDRVAPKVKENQEEFLRLQNDMHCYREFAYFFNKKVHAAQHVLNYQWGKDMAELDAAVPLLEESLVYYRRLVELTKDTYLYANSMQTAQRRIPIGGDNGKNKTWAEMLVHYENELANFKANIATLKAKAAGEFIEEDKQITAMTPAQVTLITPLKSVRLQVGASIYSDRDVKVQALAPELEGLTAYVMSSARQRAEGTAIEFEAKEPVSLLVGYFRDDQTKYAKAPKLETDASANDYKQAEAKLTAAVRMNDMPLSNVHAYQFAPGRHTLLLPKGFAQLLGFVKTASLPEKSRNAGLAGDDEAMDWLFYR
;
A
#
# COMPACT_ATOMS: atom_id res chain seq x y z
N MET A 1 -53.28 -20.66 54.90
CA MET A 1 -52.15 -19.71 55.07
C MET A 1 -50.78 -20.32 55.38
N ARG A 2 -50.65 -21.54 55.92
CA ARG A 2 -49.33 -22.19 56.17
C ARG A 2 -48.70 -22.87 54.94
N ILE A 3 -49.49 -23.36 53.99
CA ILE A 3 -48.98 -24.05 52.78
C ILE A 3 -48.41 -23.08 51.73
N ILE A 4 -49.01 -21.90 51.59
CA ILE A 4 -48.53 -20.85 50.65
C ILE A 4 -47.21 -20.24 51.12
N LYS A 5 -46.98 -20.13 52.45
CA LYS A 5 -45.70 -19.69 53.01
C LYS A 5 -44.59 -20.73 52.87
N LEU A 6 -44.93 -22.02 52.85
CA LEU A 6 -43.95 -23.10 52.62
C LEU A 6 -43.56 -23.21 51.14
N LEU A 7 -44.52 -23.03 50.22
CA LEU A 7 -44.22 -22.97 48.77
C LEU A 7 -43.44 -21.72 48.37
N LEU A 8 -43.69 -20.55 48.98
CA LEU A 8 -42.86 -19.37 48.74
C LEU A 8 -41.45 -19.53 49.30
N LEU A 9 -41.28 -20.20 50.45
CA LEU A 9 -39.96 -20.46 51.02
C LEU A 9 -39.17 -21.48 50.18
N VAL A 10 -39.83 -22.51 49.63
CA VAL A 10 -39.21 -23.48 48.72
C VAL A 10 -38.89 -22.85 47.36
N CYS A 11 -39.75 -21.97 46.81
CA CYS A 11 -39.41 -21.22 45.60
C CYS A 11 -38.28 -20.21 45.82
N VAL A 12 -38.18 -19.56 46.98
CA VAL A 12 -37.05 -18.67 47.32
C VAL A 12 -35.76 -19.48 47.57
N ILE A 13 -35.85 -20.71 48.09
CA ILE A 13 -34.70 -21.61 48.22
C ILE A 13 -34.25 -22.18 46.85
N PHE A 14 -35.18 -22.42 45.91
CA PHE A 14 -34.83 -22.80 44.53
C PHE A 14 -34.36 -21.62 43.66
N LEU A 15 -34.79 -20.38 43.96
CA LEU A 15 -34.25 -19.16 43.35
C LEU A 15 -32.93 -18.69 44.01
N GLN A 16 -32.56 -19.24 45.18
CA GLN A 16 -31.27 -19.03 45.84
C GLN A 16 -30.31 -20.23 45.78
N MET A 17 -30.65 -21.30 45.05
CA MET A 17 -29.62 -22.14 44.42
C MET A 17 -29.00 -21.34 43.28
N GLY A 18 -28.27 -20.28 43.65
CA GLY A 18 -27.35 -19.61 42.75
C GLY A 18 -26.41 -20.68 42.21
N CYS A 19 -26.34 -20.81 40.89
CA CYS A 19 -25.25 -21.51 40.23
C CYS A 19 -23.96 -20.97 40.84
N SER A 20 -23.33 -21.73 41.74
CA SER A 20 -22.02 -21.36 42.26
C SER A 20 -21.10 -21.38 41.04
N LYS A 21 -20.68 -20.20 40.58
CA LYS A 21 -19.73 -20.09 39.48
C LYS A 21 -18.52 -20.96 39.79
N THR A 22 -18.08 -21.73 38.80
CA THR A 22 -16.88 -22.56 38.97
C THR A 22 -15.70 -21.65 39.24
N GLU A 23 -15.04 -21.84 40.38
CA GLU A 23 -13.86 -21.09 40.76
C GLU A 23 -12.67 -21.49 39.87
N VAL A 24 -11.96 -20.49 39.35
CA VAL A 24 -10.75 -20.70 38.53
C VAL A 24 -9.60 -19.92 39.15
N THR A 25 -8.58 -20.62 39.67
CA THR A 25 -7.36 -19.99 40.18
C THR A 25 -6.35 -19.82 39.06
N ILE A 26 -5.99 -18.58 38.72
CA ILE A 26 -4.88 -18.26 37.81
C ILE A 26 -3.62 -18.03 38.66
N LEU A 27 -2.70 -18.98 38.62
CA LEU A 27 -1.46 -18.96 39.40
C LEU A 27 -0.30 -18.40 38.58
N MET A 28 0.34 -17.35 39.10
CA MET A 28 1.53 -16.73 38.51
C MET A 28 2.70 -16.66 39.51
N PRO A 29 3.96 -16.70 39.05
CA PRO A 29 5.12 -16.45 39.90
C PRO A 29 5.12 -15.03 40.47
N ARG A 30 5.61 -14.83 41.71
CA ARG A 30 5.85 -13.48 42.27
C ARG A 30 6.81 -12.62 41.44
N THR A 31 7.70 -13.26 40.69
CA THR A 31 8.66 -12.61 39.78
C THR A 31 8.17 -12.60 38.33
N ALA A 32 6.86 -12.69 38.11
CA ALA A 32 6.26 -12.63 36.78
C ALA A 32 6.65 -11.34 36.03
N SER A 33 6.98 -11.47 34.74
CA SER A 33 7.24 -10.33 33.87
C SER A 33 5.94 -9.55 33.60
N THR A 34 6.07 -8.32 33.09
CA THR A 34 4.93 -7.48 32.66
C THR A 34 3.99 -8.21 31.71
N ARG A 35 4.54 -9.04 30.82
CA ARG A 35 3.78 -9.86 29.87
C ARG A 35 3.01 -11.00 30.52
N VAL A 36 3.60 -11.68 31.50
CA VAL A 36 2.89 -12.74 32.25
C VAL A 36 1.75 -12.13 33.07
N ILE A 37 1.97 -10.97 33.69
CA ILE A 37 0.94 -10.22 34.42
C ILE A 37 -0.20 -9.82 33.48
N TYR A 38 0.13 -9.29 32.30
CA TYR A 38 -0.87 -8.95 31.27
C TYR A 38 -1.65 -10.19 30.82
N ALA A 39 -0.97 -11.30 30.51
CA ALA A 39 -1.60 -12.56 30.09
C ALA A 39 -2.57 -13.11 31.15
N GLY A 40 -2.19 -13.05 32.43
CA GLY A 40 -3.06 -13.45 33.54
C GLY A 40 -4.28 -12.55 33.70
N GLY A 41 -4.12 -11.23 33.49
CA GLY A 41 -5.22 -10.27 33.45
C GLY A 41 -6.20 -10.55 32.31
N GLN A 42 -5.69 -10.74 31.09
CA GLN A 42 -6.53 -11.04 29.92
C GLN A 42 -7.32 -12.34 30.10
N LEU A 43 -6.66 -13.40 30.60
CA LEU A 43 -7.32 -14.67 30.86
C LEU A 43 -8.39 -14.55 31.96
N LYS A 44 -8.13 -13.77 33.00
CA LYS A 44 -9.11 -13.48 34.06
C LYS A 44 -10.35 -12.81 33.47
N ASP A 45 -10.19 -11.78 32.66
CA ASP A 45 -11.32 -11.03 32.11
C ASP A 45 -12.15 -11.90 31.14
N ALA A 46 -11.48 -12.71 30.30
CA ALA A 46 -12.16 -13.66 29.42
C ALA A 46 -12.95 -14.73 30.19
N LEU A 47 -12.35 -15.36 31.21
CA LEU A 47 -13.02 -16.36 32.05
C LEU A 47 -14.24 -15.80 32.78
N ALA A 48 -14.15 -14.56 33.28
CA ALA A 48 -15.28 -13.88 33.89
C ALA A 48 -16.43 -13.67 32.89
N GLY A 49 -16.09 -13.35 31.63
CA GLY A 49 -17.02 -13.24 30.51
C GLY A 49 -17.78 -14.54 30.22
N PHE A 50 -17.12 -15.70 30.34
CA PHE A 50 -17.74 -17.03 30.22
C PHE A 50 -18.46 -17.52 31.49
N GLY A 51 -18.58 -16.67 32.52
CA GLY A 51 -19.37 -16.99 33.72
C GLY A 51 -18.61 -17.74 34.82
N TYR A 52 -17.29 -17.89 34.72
CA TYR A 52 -16.44 -18.40 35.81
C TYR A 52 -16.22 -17.34 36.91
N ASP A 53 -15.66 -17.76 38.05
CA ASP A 53 -15.19 -16.85 39.12
C ASP A 53 -13.65 -16.91 39.21
N PRO A 54 -12.92 -16.15 38.37
CA PRO A 54 -11.48 -16.24 38.28
C PRO A 54 -10.77 -15.39 39.35
N VAL A 55 -9.84 -16.02 40.09
CA VAL A 55 -9.00 -15.37 41.08
C VAL A 55 -7.54 -15.48 40.67
N VAL A 56 -6.83 -14.35 40.67
CA VAL A 56 -5.40 -14.30 40.41
C VAL A 56 -4.63 -14.45 41.72
N VAL A 57 -3.75 -15.45 41.78
CA VAL A 57 -2.88 -15.72 42.94
C VAL A 57 -1.43 -15.65 42.51
N THR A 58 -0.59 -15.00 43.32
CA THR A 58 0.87 -15.02 43.12
C THR A 58 1.54 -15.85 44.20
N ASP A 59 2.37 -16.81 43.82
CA ASP A 59 3.09 -17.66 44.75
C ASP A 59 4.61 -17.68 44.48
N SER A 60 5.36 -17.91 45.55
CA SER A 60 6.81 -18.08 45.61
C SER A 60 7.29 -19.45 45.18
N LEU A 61 6.41 -20.44 45.13
CA LEU A 61 6.79 -21.83 44.90
C LEU A 61 6.53 -22.25 43.44
N GLN A 62 7.59 -22.60 42.72
CA GLN A 62 7.55 -23.49 41.56
C GLN A 62 7.05 -24.91 41.90
N SER A 63 6.48 -25.12 43.10
CA SER A 63 6.06 -26.44 43.55
C SER A 63 4.73 -26.81 42.91
N THR A 64 4.81 -27.77 42.01
CA THR A 64 3.74 -28.53 41.35
C THR A 64 2.82 -29.31 42.30
N LYS A 65 2.76 -28.96 43.59
CA LYS A 65 1.97 -29.64 44.61
C LYS A 65 1.21 -28.64 45.48
N VAL A 66 -0.11 -28.77 45.42
CA VAL A 66 -1.14 -28.29 46.37
C VAL A 66 -1.66 -26.86 46.19
N ILE A 67 -2.46 -26.64 45.13
CA ILE A 67 -3.75 -25.92 45.22
C ILE A 67 -4.70 -26.63 44.24
N GLY A 68 -5.35 -27.72 44.67
CA GLY A 68 -6.19 -28.50 43.76
C GLY A 68 -6.98 -29.63 44.39
N GLN A 69 -7.23 -29.58 45.71
CA GLN A 69 -8.06 -30.58 46.38
C GLN A 69 -9.44 -30.09 46.80
N ASP A 70 -9.79 -28.83 46.56
CA ASP A 70 -11.14 -28.33 46.80
C ASP A 70 -11.74 -27.69 45.52
N LYS A 71 -12.47 -28.52 44.75
CA LYS A 71 -13.54 -28.19 43.78
C LYS A 71 -13.32 -27.18 42.62
N GLY A 72 -12.21 -26.46 42.49
CA GLY A 72 -11.95 -25.48 41.40
C GLY A 72 -10.98 -25.93 40.31
N ILE A 73 -10.89 -25.17 39.20
CA ILE A 73 -9.88 -25.32 38.13
C ILE A 73 -8.66 -24.45 38.48
N CYS A 74 -7.44 -24.94 38.26
CA CYS A 74 -6.20 -24.19 38.43
C CYS A 74 -5.47 -24.04 37.10
N ILE A 75 -5.17 -22.80 36.70
CA ILE A 75 -4.37 -22.48 35.51
C ILE A 75 -3.05 -21.85 35.96
N SER A 76 -1.94 -22.57 35.77
CA SER A 76 -0.60 -22.07 36.10
C SER A 76 0.07 -21.46 34.87
N LEU A 77 0.50 -20.20 34.98
CA LEU A 77 1.21 -19.48 33.92
C LEU A 77 2.70 -19.41 34.27
N LEU A 78 3.54 -20.04 33.45
CA LEU A 78 4.97 -20.16 33.69
C LEU A 78 5.75 -19.72 32.45
N GLN A 79 6.92 -19.13 32.68
CA GLN A 79 7.91 -18.90 31.64
C GLN A 79 9.02 -19.93 31.78
N ALA A 80 9.45 -20.52 30.67
CA ALA A 80 10.57 -21.45 30.64
C ALA A 80 11.85 -20.79 31.17
N SER A 81 12.58 -21.49 32.05
CA SER A 81 13.88 -21.04 32.57
C SER A 81 15.05 -21.43 31.67
N ASP A 82 14.91 -22.51 30.89
CA ASP A 82 15.82 -22.93 29.83
C ASP A 82 15.08 -22.85 28.49
N THR A 83 15.62 -22.08 27.56
CA THR A 83 15.05 -21.84 26.23
C THR A 83 15.84 -22.52 25.12
N THR A 84 16.84 -23.33 25.47
CA THR A 84 17.71 -24.03 24.50
C THR A 84 16.89 -24.92 23.59
N GLY A 85 16.94 -24.67 22.28
CA GLY A 85 16.20 -25.44 21.28
C GLY A 85 14.70 -25.10 21.18
N LEU A 86 14.20 -24.18 21.99
CA LEU A 86 12.82 -23.72 21.94
C LEU A 86 12.66 -22.58 20.91
N LYS A 87 11.55 -22.61 20.15
CA LYS A 87 11.19 -21.51 19.26
C LYS A 87 10.69 -20.32 20.08
N LYS A 88 11.19 -19.11 19.79
CA LYS A 88 10.72 -17.85 20.39
C LYS A 88 9.20 -17.72 20.25
N GLU A 89 8.54 -17.14 21.25
CA GLU A 89 7.08 -16.97 21.31
C GLU A 89 6.24 -18.26 21.34
N GLY A 90 6.87 -19.44 21.32
CA GLY A 90 6.18 -20.70 21.45
C GLY A 90 5.67 -20.96 22.86
N PHE A 91 4.72 -21.89 22.98
CA PHE A 91 4.15 -22.28 24.26
C PHE A 91 3.75 -23.76 24.28
N THR A 92 3.58 -24.29 25.48
CA THR A 92 3.00 -25.62 25.72
C THR A 92 1.90 -25.53 26.76
N ILE A 93 0.74 -26.09 26.45
CA ILE A 93 -0.39 -26.28 27.35
C ILE A 93 -0.44 -27.76 27.74
N THR A 94 -0.53 -28.06 29.03
CA THR A 94 -0.81 -29.42 29.52
C THR A 94 -2.03 -29.40 30.43
N SER A 95 -2.97 -30.31 30.23
CA SER A 95 -4.15 -30.51 31.07
C SER A 95 -4.08 -31.86 31.78
N ASP A 96 -4.23 -31.85 33.12
CA ASP A 96 -4.33 -33.04 33.96
C ASP A 96 -5.41 -32.82 35.04
N GLY A 97 -6.60 -33.37 34.79
CA GLY A 97 -7.78 -33.12 35.61
C GLY A 97 -8.11 -31.63 35.68
N ASN A 98 -8.13 -31.08 36.91
CA ASN A 98 -8.43 -29.66 37.14
C ASN A 98 -7.19 -28.75 37.02
N LEU A 99 -6.01 -29.29 36.68
CA LEU A 99 -4.79 -28.50 36.53
C LEU A 99 -4.45 -28.30 35.05
N ILE A 100 -4.42 -27.03 34.64
CA ILE A 100 -3.94 -26.60 33.33
C ILE A 100 -2.63 -25.85 33.55
N ARG A 101 -1.58 -26.17 32.80
CA ARG A 101 -0.32 -25.42 32.82
C ARG A 101 -0.06 -24.83 31.46
N VAL A 102 0.22 -23.54 31.42
CA VAL A 102 0.68 -22.81 30.25
C VAL A 102 2.16 -22.46 30.49
N VAL A 103 3.04 -23.06 29.71
CA VAL A 103 4.48 -22.78 29.75
C VAL A 103 4.86 -22.07 28.47
N GLY A 104 5.12 -20.77 28.54
CA GLY A 104 5.66 -19.99 27.43
C GLY A 104 7.18 -20.08 27.35
N ASN A 105 7.72 -20.19 26.15
CA ASN A 105 9.17 -20.18 25.91
C ASN A 105 9.78 -18.81 26.24
N ASP A 106 8.96 -17.76 26.20
CA ASP A 106 9.21 -16.42 26.72
C ASP A 106 7.89 -15.80 27.21
N GLY A 107 7.92 -14.56 27.70
CA GLY A 107 6.72 -13.88 28.19
C GLY A 107 5.64 -13.68 27.12
N THR A 108 6.02 -13.56 25.84
CA THR A 108 5.06 -13.47 24.73
C THR A 108 4.42 -14.83 24.45
N GLY A 109 5.17 -15.93 24.56
CA GLY A 109 4.62 -17.29 24.51
C GLY A 109 3.55 -17.54 25.59
N VAL A 110 3.69 -16.97 26.79
CA VAL A 110 2.64 -17.04 27.82
C VAL A 110 1.37 -16.31 27.38
N ILE A 111 1.50 -15.12 26.78
CA ILE A 111 0.36 -14.38 26.20
C ILE A 111 -0.36 -15.26 25.17
N TYR A 112 0.38 -15.85 24.23
CA TYR A 112 -0.20 -16.67 23.17
C TYR A 112 -0.79 -17.99 23.67
N GLY A 113 -0.22 -18.60 24.71
CA GLY A 113 -0.80 -19.75 25.36
C GLY A 113 -2.11 -19.43 26.10
N CYS A 114 -2.20 -18.26 26.74
CA CYS A 114 -3.47 -17.76 27.27
C CYS A 114 -4.49 -17.48 26.15
N ARG A 115 -4.06 -16.88 25.04
CA ARG A 115 -4.92 -16.67 23.86
C ARG A 115 -5.46 -17.99 23.32
N GLU A 116 -4.64 -19.03 23.20
CA GLU A 116 -5.09 -20.35 22.77
C GLU A 116 -6.16 -20.95 23.69
N ILE A 117 -6.07 -20.74 25.01
CA ILE A 117 -7.14 -21.14 25.94
C ILE A 117 -8.42 -20.33 25.66
N ILE A 118 -8.30 -19.01 25.49
CA ILE A 118 -9.45 -18.14 25.22
C ILE A 118 -10.13 -18.54 23.89
N ASP A 119 -9.36 -18.73 22.82
CA ASP A 119 -9.87 -19.12 21.50
C ASP A 119 -10.62 -20.46 21.57
N ARG A 120 -10.16 -21.42 22.40
CA ARG A 120 -10.85 -22.70 22.62
C ARG A 120 -12.10 -22.57 23.48
N LEU A 121 -12.11 -21.67 24.46
CA LEU A 121 -13.32 -21.37 25.23
C LEU A 121 -14.38 -20.74 24.32
N GLU A 122 -13.99 -19.81 23.45
CA GLU A 122 -14.87 -19.22 22.44
C GLU A 122 -15.46 -20.29 21.51
N ALA A 123 -14.62 -21.17 20.97
CA ALA A 123 -15.06 -22.24 20.06
C ALA A 123 -15.95 -23.30 20.72
N ASN A 124 -15.85 -23.50 22.04
CA ASN A 124 -16.57 -24.54 22.78
C ASN A 124 -17.60 -23.96 23.78
N GLU A 125 -18.14 -22.78 23.49
CA GLU A 125 -19.20 -22.14 24.29
C GLU A 125 -18.88 -22.05 25.80
N GLY A 126 -17.62 -21.73 26.12
CA GLY A 126 -17.11 -21.57 27.48
C GLY A 126 -16.66 -22.87 28.16
N SER A 127 -16.68 -24.01 27.48
CA SER A 127 -16.20 -25.30 28.01
C SER A 127 -14.69 -25.48 27.83
N PHE A 128 -14.01 -26.01 28.86
CA PHE A 128 -12.61 -26.42 28.77
C PHE A 128 -12.48 -27.76 28.04
N ASP A 129 -12.43 -27.73 26.72
CA ASP A 129 -12.03 -28.87 25.89
C ASP A 129 -10.56 -28.70 25.42
N LEU A 130 -9.64 -29.10 26.30
CA LEU A 130 -8.19 -28.99 26.08
C LEU A 130 -7.58 -30.40 25.94
N PRO A 131 -6.76 -30.64 24.90
CA PRO A 131 -6.00 -31.88 24.79
C PRO A 131 -5.01 -32.01 25.94
N ALA A 132 -4.64 -33.25 26.30
CA ALA A 132 -3.69 -33.52 27.38
C ALA A 132 -2.38 -32.75 27.23
N THR A 133 -1.91 -32.55 26.00
CA THR A 133 -0.80 -31.66 25.69
C THR A 133 -1.02 -31.00 24.34
N PHE A 134 -0.71 -29.71 24.25
CA PHE A 134 -0.69 -28.93 23.01
C PHE A 134 0.53 -28.02 23.00
N THR A 135 1.30 -28.03 21.92
CA THR A 135 2.48 -27.19 21.76
C THR A 135 2.39 -26.49 20.42
N ASP A 136 2.66 -25.19 20.40
CA ASP A 136 2.61 -24.39 19.18
C ASP A 136 3.60 -23.21 19.24
N ALA A 137 3.98 -22.70 18.09
CA ALA A 137 4.87 -21.55 17.93
C ALA A 137 4.69 -20.93 16.53
N PRO A 138 4.89 -19.61 16.36
CA PRO A 138 4.67 -18.97 15.07
C PRO A 138 5.69 -19.41 14.00
N GLU A 139 5.24 -19.51 12.76
CA GLU A 139 6.08 -19.70 11.57
C GLU A 139 6.82 -18.40 11.19
N MET A 140 6.08 -17.29 11.07
CA MET A 140 6.68 -15.97 10.85
C MET A 140 7.07 -15.31 12.17
N VAL A 141 8.31 -14.86 12.28
CA VAL A 141 8.89 -14.37 13.55
C VAL A 141 8.52 -12.92 13.89
N LEU A 142 8.03 -12.17 12.91
CA LEU A 142 7.58 -10.79 13.08
C LEU A 142 6.31 -10.60 12.26
N ARG A 143 5.24 -10.16 12.92
CA ARG A 143 3.86 -10.15 12.39
C ARG A 143 3.20 -8.86 12.87
N GLY A 144 2.77 -7.97 11.98
CA GLY A 144 2.24 -6.69 12.45
C GLY A 144 1.57 -5.81 11.41
N GLY A 145 0.78 -4.87 11.92
CA GLY A 145 0.09 -3.85 11.14
C GLY A 145 0.81 -2.50 11.16
N CYS A 146 0.52 -1.66 10.17
CA CYS A 146 0.96 -0.26 10.16
C CYS A 146 -0.18 0.74 10.29
N VAL A 147 0.14 1.88 10.89
CA VAL A 147 -0.71 3.06 10.95
C VAL A 147 0.02 4.22 10.29
N GLY A 148 -0.63 4.86 9.32
CA GLY A 148 -0.12 6.06 8.67
C GLY A 148 -0.34 7.30 9.54
N ILE A 149 0.74 7.96 9.94
CA ILE A 149 0.69 9.35 10.41
C ILE A 149 0.76 10.23 9.17
N GLN A 150 -0.28 10.11 8.34
CA GLN A 150 -0.38 10.56 6.96
C GLN A 150 -1.81 11.05 6.68
N LYS A 151 -2.01 11.83 5.61
CA LYS A 151 -3.34 12.31 5.19
C LYS A 151 -3.58 12.09 3.71
N MET A 152 -4.86 12.15 3.32
CA MET A 152 -5.34 12.03 1.95
C MET A 152 -4.77 13.12 1.01
N GLU A 153 -4.50 14.30 1.56
CA GLU A 153 -4.04 15.49 0.84
C GLU A 153 -2.82 16.10 1.53
N TYR A 154 -2.00 16.83 0.78
CA TYR A 154 -0.85 17.54 1.33
C TYR A 154 -1.28 18.64 2.30
N LEU A 155 -0.47 18.87 3.33
CA LEU A 155 -0.64 20.04 4.20
C LEU A 155 -0.17 21.33 3.49
N PRO A 156 -0.76 22.49 3.80
CA PRO A 156 -0.31 23.76 3.24
C PRO A 156 1.19 24.01 3.45
N GLY A 157 1.91 24.28 2.36
CA GLY A 157 3.35 24.56 2.39
C GLY A 157 4.24 23.36 2.70
N ARG A 158 3.72 22.13 2.57
CA ARG A 158 4.42 20.87 2.82
C ARG A 158 4.38 19.96 1.60
N GLY A 159 5.42 19.14 1.46
CA GLY A 159 5.52 18.12 0.43
C GLY A 159 4.78 16.83 0.78
N VAL A 160 4.89 15.84 -0.11
CA VAL A 160 4.41 14.49 0.14
C VAL A 160 5.03 13.89 1.43
N TYR A 161 4.23 13.16 2.19
CA TYR A 161 4.59 12.49 3.45
C TYR A 161 4.88 13.38 4.68
N GLU A 162 4.93 14.70 4.52
CA GLU A 162 5.29 15.66 5.57
C GLU A 162 4.10 16.05 6.45
N TYR A 163 3.90 15.33 7.56
CA TYR A 163 2.82 15.60 8.52
C TYR A 163 3.36 15.61 9.96
N PRO A 164 3.52 16.79 10.59
CA PRO A 164 3.89 16.86 12.00
C PRO A 164 2.85 16.20 12.90
N TYR A 165 3.30 15.61 14.00
CA TYR A 165 2.44 14.93 14.97
C TYR A 165 1.74 15.99 15.81
N THR A 166 0.50 16.32 15.44
CA THR A 166 -0.30 17.32 16.16
C THR A 166 -1.75 16.84 16.36
N PRO A 167 -2.44 17.28 17.44
CA PRO A 167 -3.84 16.96 17.68
C PRO A 167 -4.78 17.43 16.56
N GLU A 168 -4.43 18.51 15.85
CA GLU A 168 -5.22 19.06 14.75
C GLU A 168 -5.17 18.14 13.52
N ASN A 169 -4.00 17.55 13.26
CA ASN A 169 -3.83 16.63 12.14
C ASN A 169 -4.37 15.24 12.46
N PHE A 170 -4.11 14.75 13.68
CA PHE A 170 -4.30 13.37 14.11
C PHE A 170 -4.90 13.30 15.52
N PRO A 171 -6.15 13.76 15.75
CA PRO A 171 -6.74 13.75 17.09
C PRO A 171 -6.80 12.34 17.69
N TRP A 172 -7.01 11.33 16.83
CA TRP A 172 -7.01 9.91 17.19
C TRP A 172 -5.67 9.41 17.75
N PHE A 173 -4.54 10.04 17.39
CA PHE A 173 -3.22 9.63 17.90
C PHE A 173 -3.11 9.87 19.41
N TYR A 174 -3.86 10.84 19.93
CA TYR A 174 -3.88 11.22 21.34
C TYR A 174 -5.02 10.56 22.12
N ASP A 175 -5.82 9.70 21.48
CA ASP A 175 -6.83 8.88 22.14
C ASP A 175 -6.20 7.57 22.64
N LYS A 176 -5.94 7.52 23.95
CA LYS A 176 -5.36 6.35 24.61
C LYS A 176 -6.28 5.13 24.55
N ALA A 177 -7.60 5.30 24.61
CA ALA A 177 -8.54 4.17 24.58
C ALA A 177 -8.51 3.49 23.21
N GLN A 178 -8.50 4.28 22.14
CA GLN A 178 -8.36 3.74 20.78
C GLN A 178 -7.06 2.95 20.58
N TRP A 179 -5.95 3.40 21.19
CA TRP A 179 -4.70 2.64 21.15
C TRP A 179 -4.77 1.33 21.92
N ILE A 180 -5.49 1.27 23.04
CA ILE A 180 -5.74 0.02 23.76
C ILE A 180 -6.51 -0.95 22.85
N ASP A 181 -7.61 -0.50 22.23
CA ASP A 181 -8.40 -1.32 21.31
C ASP A 181 -7.54 -1.89 20.17
N TYR A 182 -6.68 -1.06 19.57
CA TYR A 182 -5.80 -1.50 18.48
C TYR A 182 -4.74 -2.51 18.95
N LEU A 183 -4.08 -2.26 20.07
CA LEU A 183 -3.05 -3.17 20.59
C LEU A 183 -3.66 -4.49 21.08
N ASP A 184 -4.86 -4.48 21.66
CA ASP A 184 -5.57 -5.70 22.04
C ASP A 184 -6.01 -6.50 20.81
N MET A 185 -6.45 -5.84 19.73
CA MET A 185 -6.71 -6.49 18.44
C MET A 185 -5.44 -7.15 17.86
N LEU A 186 -4.27 -6.51 17.98
CA LEU A 186 -3.01 -7.14 17.58
C LEU A 186 -2.71 -8.41 18.40
N VAL A 187 -2.93 -8.38 19.72
CA VAL A 187 -2.74 -9.56 20.60
C VAL A 187 -3.71 -10.68 20.25
N GLU A 188 -5.00 -10.37 20.04
CA GLU A 188 -6.02 -11.33 19.62
C GLU A 188 -5.59 -12.07 18.35
N ASN A 189 -4.97 -11.34 17.41
CA ASN A 189 -4.48 -11.87 16.15
C ASN A 189 -3.01 -12.35 16.21
N ARG A 190 -2.45 -12.50 17.41
CA ARG A 190 -1.07 -12.95 17.69
C ARG A 190 0.01 -12.17 16.92
N MET A 191 -0.25 -10.89 16.63
CA MET A 191 0.69 -9.96 16.04
C MET A 191 1.62 -9.37 17.12
N ASN A 192 2.90 -9.20 16.80
CA ASN A 192 3.96 -8.78 17.73
C ASN A 192 4.70 -7.52 17.26
N SER A 193 4.16 -6.77 16.30
CA SER A 193 4.77 -5.52 15.84
C SER A 193 3.75 -4.49 15.37
N LEU A 194 4.10 -3.21 15.55
CA LEU A 194 3.31 -2.05 15.14
C LEU A 194 4.25 -1.05 14.46
N TYR A 195 3.86 -0.58 13.28
CA TYR A 195 4.65 0.35 12.48
C TYR A 195 3.95 1.71 12.35
N LEU A 196 4.63 2.79 12.72
CA LEU A 196 4.14 4.16 12.51
C LEU A 196 4.83 4.77 11.30
N TRP A 197 4.09 5.09 10.24
CA TRP A 197 4.65 5.62 9.00
C TRP A 197 4.52 7.14 8.91
N ASN A 198 5.65 7.83 8.77
CA ASN A 198 5.70 9.28 8.61
C ASN A 198 6.90 9.71 7.75
N GLY A 199 6.81 10.85 7.04
CA GLY A 199 7.92 11.40 6.26
C GLY A 199 9.15 11.71 7.12
N HIS A 200 8.98 12.59 8.13
CA HIS A 200 10.06 13.10 8.97
C HIS A 200 9.61 13.25 10.43
N PRO A 201 9.48 12.15 11.19
CA PRO A 201 8.87 12.16 12.51
C PRO A 201 9.72 12.88 13.56
N PHE A 202 11.04 12.93 13.36
CA PHE A 202 12.00 13.38 14.36
C PHE A 202 11.73 14.80 14.87
N ALA A 203 11.35 15.71 13.96
CA ALA A 203 11.12 17.10 14.31
C ALA A 203 9.85 17.35 15.16
N SER A 204 9.02 16.32 15.34
CA SER A 204 7.89 16.34 16.28
C SER A 204 8.21 15.64 17.63
N LEU A 205 9.36 14.98 17.73
CA LEU A 205 9.66 14.01 18.80
C LEU A 205 10.97 14.28 19.55
N VAL A 206 11.95 14.94 18.92
CA VAL A 206 13.24 15.27 19.54
C VAL A 206 13.59 16.75 19.39
N ARG A 207 14.41 17.24 20.33
CA ARG A 207 14.99 18.58 20.29
C ARG A 207 16.49 18.46 20.14
N LEU A 208 17.05 19.21 19.22
CA LEU A 208 18.49 19.24 18.97
C LEU A 208 19.07 20.54 19.49
N LYS A 209 20.14 20.45 20.29
CA LYS A 209 20.82 21.63 20.85
C LYS A 209 21.38 22.55 19.75
N ASP A 210 21.89 21.96 18.67
CA ASP A 210 22.51 22.69 17.57
C ASP A 210 21.49 23.22 16.55
N TYR A 211 20.26 22.66 16.57
CA TYR A 211 19.17 23.03 15.67
C TYR A 211 17.85 23.23 16.44
N PRO A 212 17.82 24.15 17.43
CA PRO A 212 16.66 24.32 18.30
C PRO A 212 15.43 24.82 17.53
N PHE A 213 15.64 25.51 16.41
CA PHE A 213 14.59 26.01 15.51
C PHE A 213 13.98 24.92 14.62
N ALA A 214 14.52 23.70 14.59
CA ALA A 214 14.07 22.66 13.67
C ALA A 214 12.78 21.94 14.10
N VAL A 215 12.28 22.18 15.32
CA VAL A 215 11.07 21.54 15.87
C VAL A 215 9.84 22.03 15.11
N GLU A 216 8.92 21.13 14.74
CA GLU A 216 7.74 21.46 13.91
C GLU A 216 6.44 21.68 14.67
N VAL A 217 6.49 21.50 15.98
CA VAL A 217 5.33 21.56 16.88
C VAL A 217 5.63 22.49 18.05
N ASP A 218 4.59 23.08 18.63
CA ASP A 218 4.74 23.88 19.85
C ASP A 218 5.11 23.02 21.07
N ASP A 219 5.50 23.68 22.15
CA ASP A 219 5.98 22.99 23.37
C ASP A 219 4.90 22.12 24.03
N GLU A 220 3.62 22.53 23.95
CA GLU A 220 2.50 21.76 24.49
C GLU A 220 2.30 20.46 23.70
N THR A 221 2.30 20.55 22.38
CA THR A 221 2.16 19.42 21.47
C THR A 221 3.37 18.50 21.57
N PHE A 222 4.58 19.05 21.65
CA PHE A 222 5.79 18.26 21.88
C PHE A 222 5.66 17.42 23.16
N LYS A 223 5.14 18.01 24.24
CA LYS A 223 4.93 17.29 25.52
C LYS A 223 3.87 16.19 25.38
N LYS A 224 2.75 16.47 24.69
CA LYS A 224 1.74 15.44 24.38
C LYS A 224 2.32 14.29 23.57
N ASN A 225 3.21 14.58 22.62
CA ASN A 225 3.89 13.56 21.82
C ASN A 225 4.79 12.66 22.68
N GLU A 226 5.54 13.25 23.63
CA GLU A 226 6.30 12.46 24.61
C GLU A 226 5.41 11.54 25.43
N ASP A 227 4.30 12.07 25.95
CA ASP A 227 3.38 11.32 26.81
C ASP A 227 2.69 10.19 26.02
N MET A 228 2.35 10.41 24.75
CA MET A 228 1.79 9.39 23.87
C MET A 228 2.80 8.32 23.48
N PHE A 229 4.04 8.67 23.17
CA PHE A 229 5.08 7.66 22.87
C PHE A 229 5.41 6.82 24.11
N LEU A 230 5.48 7.43 25.30
CA LEU A 230 5.68 6.68 26.55
C LEU A 230 4.51 5.73 26.82
N PHE A 231 3.27 6.22 26.66
CA PHE A 231 2.07 5.39 26.79
C PHE A 231 2.09 4.23 25.80
N LEU A 232 2.26 4.52 24.50
CA LEU A 232 2.21 3.52 23.43
C LEU A 232 3.28 2.44 23.62
N THR A 233 4.53 2.83 23.95
CA THR A 233 5.61 1.86 24.16
C THR A 233 5.40 1.01 25.42
N THR A 234 4.85 1.58 26.49
CA THR A 234 4.53 0.84 27.73
C THR A 234 3.40 -0.16 27.49
N GLU A 235 2.34 0.27 26.81
CA GLU A 235 1.18 -0.56 26.50
C GLU A 235 1.48 -1.66 25.48
N ALA A 236 2.37 -1.38 24.52
CA ALA A 236 2.84 -2.36 23.55
C ALA A 236 3.81 -3.38 24.19
N GLU A 237 4.74 -2.96 25.05
CA GLU A 237 5.72 -3.85 25.69
C GLU A 237 5.03 -4.95 26.50
N LYS A 238 4.08 -4.59 27.37
CA LYS A 238 3.37 -5.58 28.20
C LYS A 238 2.52 -6.55 27.38
N ARG A 239 2.25 -6.23 26.11
CA ARG A 239 1.57 -7.06 25.12
C ARG A 239 2.50 -7.86 24.22
N GLY A 240 3.82 -7.68 24.37
CA GLY A 240 4.82 -8.31 23.50
C GLY A 240 4.87 -7.72 22.09
N ILE A 241 4.44 -6.46 21.91
CA ILE A 241 4.40 -5.78 20.62
C ILE A 241 5.60 -4.83 20.47
N PHE A 242 6.37 -5.02 19.40
CA PHE A 242 7.50 -4.17 19.03
C PHE A 242 7.03 -2.95 18.21
N VAL A 243 7.14 -1.76 18.79
CA VAL A 243 6.81 -0.49 18.11
C VAL A 243 7.99 -0.05 17.24
N ILE A 244 7.72 0.31 15.99
CA ILE A 244 8.72 0.65 14.98
C ILE A 244 8.32 1.97 14.31
N GLN A 245 9.21 2.96 14.34
CA GLN A 245 9.04 4.22 13.61
C GLN A 245 9.64 4.09 12.21
N MET A 246 8.80 4.27 11.19
CA MET A 246 9.22 4.33 9.80
C MET A 246 9.50 5.80 9.40
N PHE A 247 10.53 6.02 8.60
CA PHE A 247 10.82 7.35 8.01
C PHE A 247 11.36 7.28 6.58
N TYR A 248 11.11 8.34 5.82
CA TYR A 248 11.56 8.54 4.43
C TYR A 248 12.83 9.40 4.38
N ASN A 249 13.53 9.38 3.24
CA ASN A 249 14.79 10.11 3.06
C ASN A 249 14.91 10.74 1.65
N ILE A 250 15.56 11.89 1.47
CA ILE A 250 16.04 12.83 2.51
C ILE A 250 15.02 13.95 2.70
N LEU A 251 14.30 13.90 3.83
CA LEU A 251 13.34 14.92 4.24
C LEU A 251 13.93 15.76 5.39
N LEU A 252 13.55 17.04 5.42
CA LEU A 252 13.90 18.01 6.45
C LEU A 252 12.63 18.60 7.04
N SER A 253 12.70 19.06 8.29
CA SER A 253 11.59 19.85 8.83
C SER A 253 11.44 21.18 8.11
N LYS A 254 10.20 21.67 8.00
CA LYS A 254 9.93 22.96 7.37
C LYS A 254 10.70 24.12 8.03
N PRO A 255 10.73 24.27 9.36
CA PRO A 255 11.49 25.32 10.01
C PRO A 255 13.00 25.24 9.76
N PHE A 256 13.58 24.04 9.68
CA PHE A 256 14.99 23.86 9.33
C PHE A 256 15.25 24.28 7.87
N ALA A 257 14.39 23.83 6.96
CA ALA A 257 14.48 24.14 5.55
C ALA A 257 14.36 25.67 5.30
N ASP A 258 13.35 26.32 5.90
CA ASP A 258 13.14 27.76 5.80
C ASP A 258 14.34 28.55 6.37
N HIS A 259 14.90 28.13 7.51
CA HIS A 259 16.07 28.79 8.13
C HIS A 259 17.29 28.83 7.21
N TYR A 260 17.52 27.76 6.44
CA TYR A 260 18.67 27.63 5.54
C TYR A 260 18.33 27.94 4.07
N GLY A 261 17.10 28.35 3.75
CA GLY A 261 16.66 28.61 2.37
C GLY A 261 16.66 27.36 1.49
N LEU A 262 16.39 26.19 2.07
CA LEU A 262 16.31 24.90 1.39
C LEU A 262 14.85 24.48 1.17
N LYS A 263 14.62 23.56 0.23
CA LYS A 263 13.37 22.78 0.22
C LYS A 263 13.41 21.72 1.33
N THR A 264 12.24 21.35 1.85
CA THR A 264 12.12 20.24 2.82
C THR A 264 12.59 18.92 2.21
N GLN A 265 12.22 18.66 0.96
CA GLN A 265 12.69 17.53 0.16
C GLN A 265 12.93 17.95 -1.29
N ASP A 266 13.91 17.31 -1.93
CA ASP A 266 14.23 17.48 -3.34
C ASP A 266 15.05 16.25 -3.76
N ARG A 267 14.47 15.40 -4.62
CA ARG A 267 15.07 14.10 -4.98
C ARG A 267 16.50 14.25 -5.51
N ASN A 268 16.72 15.27 -6.32
CA ASN A 268 17.99 15.46 -7.04
C ASN A 268 18.98 16.32 -6.26
N ARG A 269 18.68 16.66 -4.98
CA ARG A 269 19.62 17.40 -4.12
C ARG A 269 20.72 16.45 -3.63
N PRO A 270 22.00 16.78 -3.82
CA PRO A 270 23.09 15.96 -3.30
C PRO A 270 23.13 15.97 -1.76
N ILE A 271 23.75 14.94 -1.19
CA ILE A 271 24.02 14.88 0.24
C ILE A 271 24.97 16.02 0.63
N THR A 272 24.60 16.82 1.63
CA THR A 272 25.44 17.90 2.17
C THR A 272 25.83 17.63 3.62
N PRO A 273 26.99 18.12 4.09
CA PRO A 273 27.39 17.97 5.49
C PRO A 273 26.35 18.52 6.48
N LEU A 274 25.70 19.63 6.15
CA LEU A 274 24.65 20.25 6.98
C LEU A 274 23.45 19.32 7.16
N VAL A 275 22.94 18.77 6.06
CA VAL A 275 21.77 17.88 6.09
C VAL A 275 22.11 16.54 6.76
N SER A 276 23.31 15.99 6.50
CA SER A 276 23.79 14.78 7.17
C SER A 276 23.92 14.98 8.68
N ASP A 277 24.51 16.09 9.15
CA ASP A 277 24.66 16.37 10.59
C ASP A 277 23.31 16.50 11.30
N TYR A 278 22.36 17.24 10.71
CA TYR A 278 20.99 17.37 11.22
C TYR A 278 20.29 16.01 11.34
N THR A 279 20.32 15.18 10.30
CA THR A 279 19.64 13.87 10.34
C THR A 279 20.34 12.91 11.30
N ARG A 280 21.68 12.84 11.30
CA ARG A 280 22.44 11.99 12.22
C ARG A 280 22.10 12.31 13.68
N LYS A 281 22.07 13.59 14.05
CA LYS A 281 21.70 14.04 15.39
C LYS A 281 20.23 13.78 15.70
N SER A 282 19.33 13.93 14.73
CA SER A 282 17.91 13.57 14.87
C SER A 282 17.72 12.09 15.21
N VAL A 283 18.40 11.20 14.47
CA VAL A 283 18.35 9.75 14.69
C VAL A 283 18.96 9.38 16.04
N ALA A 284 20.13 9.92 16.38
CA ALA A 284 20.80 9.66 17.65
C ALA A 284 19.93 10.06 18.86
N ALA A 285 19.37 11.27 18.82
CA ALA A 285 18.47 11.77 19.87
C ALA A 285 17.20 10.92 19.98
N PHE A 286 16.68 10.40 18.87
CA PHE A 286 15.49 9.54 18.88
C PHE A 286 15.77 8.20 19.56
N ILE A 287 16.89 7.55 19.20
CA ILE A 287 17.32 6.29 19.82
C ILE A 287 17.55 6.46 21.32
N GLU A 288 18.23 7.54 21.73
CA GLU A 288 18.48 7.82 23.16
C GLU A 288 17.17 8.05 23.93
N LYS A 289 16.22 8.79 23.35
CA LYS A 289 14.97 9.16 24.01
C LYS A 289 13.93 8.04 24.03
N TYR A 290 13.88 7.19 23.00
CA TYR A 290 12.89 6.13 22.82
C TYR A 290 13.58 4.77 22.57
N PRO A 291 14.32 4.23 23.58
CA PRO A 291 15.29 3.13 23.39
C PRO A 291 14.69 1.78 22.97
N ASN A 292 13.38 1.60 23.11
CA ASN A 292 12.67 0.37 22.74
C ASN A 292 11.91 0.49 21.41
N VAL A 293 11.98 1.64 20.73
CA VAL A 293 11.33 1.84 19.42
C VAL A 293 12.32 1.51 18.31
N GLY A 294 11.92 0.61 17.41
CA GLY A 294 12.70 0.25 16.23
C GLY A 294 12.68 1.32 15.15
N LEU A 295 13.56 1.19 14.16
CA LEU A 295 13.59 2.05 12.97
C LEU A 295 13.37 1.23 11.70
N LEU A 296 12.43 1.68 10.87
CA LEU A 296 12.24 1.22 9.50
C LEU A 296 12.67 2.34 8.53
N VAL A 297 13.77 2.11 7.82
CA VAL A 297 14.39 3.10 6.95
C VAL A 297 13.95 2.89 5.51
N CYS A 298 13.38 3.92 4.90
CA CYS A 298 13.23 4.00 3.44
C CYS A 298 14.35 4.85 2.86
N LEU A 299 15.18 4.26 2.01
CA LEU A 299 16.23 4.98 1.28
C LEU A 299 15.63 5.64 0.03
N GLY A 300 14.67 6.55 0.26
CA GLY A 300 13.88 7.21 -0.77
C GLY A 300 12.64 7.89 -0.16
N GLU A 301 11.81 8.57 -0.93
CA GLU A 301 11.88 8.74 -2.39
C GLU A 301 12.56 10.05 -2.82
N ALA A 302 13.13 10.80 -1.87
CA ALA A 302 13.86 12.03 -2.12
C ALA A 302 15.38 11.79 -2.10
N MET A 303 15.83 10.78 -2.84
CA MET A 303 17.25 10.49 -3.11
C MET A 303 17.50 10.21 -4.59
N ASP A 304 18.61 10.72 -5.11
CA ASP A 304 18.90 10.75 -6.55
C ASP A 304 19.40 9.38 -7.08
N THR A 305 20.44 8.84 -6.44
CA THR A 305 21.15 7.64 -6.93
C THR A 305 21.39 6.58 -5.87
N TYR A 306 21.58 5.32 -6.29
CA TYR A 306 21.87 4.20 -5.39
C TYR A 306 23.20 4.37 -4.63
N GLU A 307 24.17 5.08 -5.22
CA GLU A 307 25.39 5.48 -4.52
C GLU A 307 25.09 6.44 -3.36
N ASP A 308 24.18 7.39 -3.55
CA ASP A 308 23.72 8.31 -2.50
C ASP A 308 22.98 7.52 -1.40
N ASP A 309 22.18 6.53 -1.76
CA ASP A 309 21.48 5.66 -0.80
C ASP A 309 22.46 4.96 0.15
N VAL A 310 23.52 4.38 -0.43
CA VAL A 310 24.58 3.67 0.31
C VAL A 310 25.34 4.65 1.20
N GLU A 311 25.74 5.81 0.66
CA GLU A 311 26.42 6.85 1.43
C GLU A 311 25.57 7.33 2.61
N TRP A 312 24.29 7.64 2.36
CA TRP A 312 23.37 8.13 3.37
C TRP A 312 23.17 7.10 4.49
N PHE A 313 22.91 5.85 4.14
CA PHE A 313 22.67 4.81 5.12
C PHE A 313 23.91 4.51 5.97
N THR A 314 25.08 4.37 5.32
CA THR A 314 26.31 3.95 5.97
C THR A 314 27.06 5.07 6.70
N LYS A 315 26.91 6.33 6.27
CA LYS A 315 27.63 7.48 6.85
C LYS A 315 26.77 8.44 7.67
N THR A 316 25.44 8.42 7.50
CA THR A 316 24.52 9.27 8.28
C THR A 316 23.67 8.44 9.24
N ILE A 317 22.89 7.48 8.72
CA ILE A 317 21.86 6.77 9.51
C ILE A 317 22.48 5.79 10.51
N ILE A 318 23.29 4.82 10.05
CA ILE A 318 23.94 3.84 10.94
C ILE A 318 24.81 4.52 12.01
N PRO A 319 25.64 5.53 11.69
CA PRO A 319 26.37 6.27 12.71
C PRO A 319 25.45 6.97 13.72
N GLY A 320 24.33 7.56 13.29
CA GLY A 320 23.34 8.14 14.21
C GLY A 320 22.73 7.11 15.15
N VAL A 321 22.39 5.92 14.65
CA VAL A 321 21.91 4.80 15.48
C VAL A 321 22.97 4.42 16.53
N LYS A 322 24.22 4.22 16.09
CA LYS A 322 25.33 3.86 16.99
C LYS A 322 25.63 4.94 18.03
N ASP A 323 25.53 6.21 17.68
CA ASP A 323 25.71 7.32 18.62
C ASP A 323 24.66 7.26 19.73
N GLY A 324 23.38 7.04 19.38
CA GLY A 324 22.29 6.87 20.35
C GLY A 324 22.48 5.63 21.25
N LEU A 325 22.83 4.48 20.67
CA LEU A 325 23.11 3.26 21.44
C LEU A 325 24.29 3.44 22.40
N LYS A 326 25.35 4.13 21.94
CA LYS A 326 26.51 4.45 22.76
C LYS A 326 26.15 5.39 23.91
N ALA A 327 25.29 6.38 23.68
CA ALA A 327 24.80 7.29 24.74
C ALA A 327 24.02 6.53 25.83
N LEU A 328 23.27 5.48 25.45
CA LEU A 328 22.56 4.57 26.35
C LEU A 328 23.46 3.53 27.03
N GLY A 329 24.74 3.41 26.63
CA GLY A 329 25.62 2.33 27.07
C GLY A 329 25.17 0.93 26.62
N ARG A 330 24.32 0.84 25.59
CA ARG A 330 23.88 -0.44 25.02
C ARG A 330 24.99 -1.07 24.19
N THR A 331 25.23 -2.34 24.45
CA THR A 331 26.23 -3.17 23.74
C THR A 331 25.58 -4.22 22.85
N ASP A 332 24.27 -4.41 22.99
CA ASP A 332 23.49 -5.20 22.05
C ASP A 332 23.18 -4.39 20.79
N GLU A 333 23.10 -5.07 19.63
CA GLU A 333 22.70 -4.45 18.37
C GLU A 333 21.22 -4.77 18.10
N PRO A 334 20.26 -3.89 18.48
CA PRO A 334 18.84 -4.09 18.14
C PRO A 334 18.64 -4.03 16.61
N PRO A 335 17.59 -4.63 16.05
CA PRO A 335 17.42 -4.67 14.61
C PRO A 335 17.15 -3.29 14.02
N VAL A 336 17.80 -2.98 12.89
CA VAL A 336 17.43 -1.86 12.00
C VAL A 336 16.80 -2.46 10.74
N LEU A 337 15.58 -2.04 10.42
CA LEU A 337 14.84 -2.55 9.28
C LEU A 337 15.07 -1.63 8.08
N VAL A 338 15.31 -2.19 6.90
CA VAL A 338 15.59 -1.44 5.67
C VAL A 338 14.62 -1.88 4.57
N ARG A 339 13.95 -0.92 3.94
CA ARG A 339 13.08 -1.19 2.79
C ARG A 339 13.91 -1.35 1.52
N ALA A 340 13.51 -2.29 0.68
CA ALA A 340 14.02 -2.48 -0.67
C ALA A 340 13.37 -1.54 -1.72
N HIS A 341 12.53 -0.62 -1.26
CA HIS A 341 11.81 0.35 -2.11
C HIS A 341 12.75 1.44 -2.60
N ASP A 342 12.72 1.74 -3.90
CA ASP A 342 13.48 2.81 -4.56
C ASP A 342 15.02 2.74 -4.38
N THR A 343 15.58 1.57 -4.06
CA THR A 343 17.02 1.41 -3.81
C THR A 343 17.59 0.10 -4.38
N ASP A 344 18.90 0.04 -4.60
CA ASP A 344 19.62 -1.23 -4.83
C ASP A 344 19.91 -1.90 -3.48
N SER A 345 19.02 -2.81 -3.10
CA SER A 345 19.11 -3.48 -1.80
C SER A 345 20.37 -4.32 -1.64
N LYS A 346 20.91 -4.89 -2.72
CA LYS A 346 22.15 -5.65 -2.64
C LYS A 346 23.32 -4.73 -2.31
N MET A 347 23.43 -3.61 -3.03
CA MET A 347 24.49 -2.63 -2.83
C MET A 347 24.46 -2.06 -1.41
N VAL A 348 23.28 -1.71 -0.90
CA VAL A 348 23.08 -1.21 0.46
C VAL A 348 23.48 -2.25 1.49
N MET A 349 23.01 -3.50 1.36
CA MET A 349 23.27 -4.55 2.33
C MET A 349 24.75 -4.96 2.37
N ASP A 350 25.41 -5.09 1.22
CA ASP A 350 26.84 -5.42 1.13
C ASP A 350 27.70 -4.37 1.85
N ALA A 351 27.33 -3.08 1.77
CA ALA A 351 28.03 -1.98 2.42
C ALA A 351 27.69 -1.81 3.91
N ALA A 352 26.45 -2.12 4.31
CA ALA A 352 25.94 -1.88 5.65
C ALA A 352 26.25 -3.01 6.65
N LEU A 353 26.20 -4.28 6.22
CA LEU A 353 26.45 -5.44 7.08
C LEU A 353 27.82 -5.43 7.77
N PRO A 354 28.92 -4.95 7.16
CA PRO A 354 30.18 -4.74 7.86
C PRO A 354 30.09 -3.78 9.04
N LEU A 355 29.19 -2.80 8.96
CA LEU A 355 29.00 -1.73 9.94
C LEU A 355 27.97 -2.07 11.01
N TYR A 356 26.89 -2.78 10.68
CA TYR A 356 25.82 -3.13 11.61
C TYR A 356 25.30 -4.53 11.27
N LYS A 357 25.34 -5.48 12.21
CA LYS A 357 25.09 -6.90 11.91
C LYS A 357 23.61 -7.24 11.88
N ASN A 358 22.83 -6.61 12.77
CA ASN A 358 21.42 -6.92 12.93
C ASN A 358 20.54 -6.08 11.99
N LEU A 359 20.55 -6.42 10.70
CA LEU A 359 19.75 -5.76 9.67
C LEU A 359 18.63 -6.68 9.18
N TYR A 360 17.40 -6.17 9.19
CA TYR A 360 16.23 -6.83 8.61
C TYR A 360 15.87 -6.15 7.30
N THR A 361 15.32 -6.90 6.35
CA THR A 361 14.92 -6.35 5.05
C THR A 361 13.40 -6.39 4.91
N MET A 362 12.83 -5.44 4.16
CA MET A 362 11.40 -5.40 3.86
C MET A 362 11.17 -5.11 2.38
N HIS A 363 10.35 -5.91 1.70
CA HIS A 363 9.98 -5.67 0.31
C HIS A 363 8.48 -5.88 0.06
N LYS A 364 7.93 -5.15 -0.91
CA LYS A 364 6.50 -5.16 -1.27
C LYS A 364 6.13 -6.53 -1.87
N TYR A 365 5.08 -7.19 -1.38
CA TYR A 365 4.69 -8.52 -1.85
C TYR A 365 4.26 -8.55 -3.33
N ASN A 366 3.34 -7.67 -3.72
CA ASN A 366 2.86 -7.52 -5.10
C ASN A 366 2.89 -6.05 -5.53
N GLY A 367 3.93 -5.32 -5.09
CA GLY A 367 3.94 -3.87 -5.20
C GLY A 367 2.96 -3.20 -4.21
N GLU A 368 2.20 -2.20 -4.63
CA GLU A 368 1.24 -1.44 -3.82
C GLU A 368 -0.20 -1.97 -3.90
N SER A 369 -0.36 -3.22 -4.33
CA SER A 369 -1.63 -3.91 -4.52
C SER A 369 -1.57 -5.34 -3.99
N LEU A 370 -2.71 -6.04 -4.02
CA LEU A 370 -2.78 -7.49 -3.82
C LEU A 370 -3.30 -8.15 -5.10
N THR A 371 -2.45 -8.92 -5.78
CA THR A 371 -2.73 -9.39 -7.15
C THR A 371 -2.70 -10.91 -7.30
N THR A 372 -1.91 -11.61 -6.49
CA THR A 372 -1.72 -13.04 -6.70
C THR A 372 -1.22 -13.79 -5.45
N TYR A 373 -1.56 -15.07 -5.39
CA TYR A 373 -0.89 -16.08 -4.57
C TYR A 373 0.08 -16.96 -5.38
N GLN A 374 0.37 -16.57 -6.62
CA GLN A 374 1.32 -17.24 -7.53
C GLN A 374 2.35 -16.24 -8.07
N PRO A 375 3.09 -15.52 -7.20
CA PRO A 375 4.10 -14.57 -7.65
C PRO A 375 5.26 -15.31 -8.34
N ARG A 376 5.97 -14.61 -9.22
CA ARG A 376 7.10 -15.17 -9.98
C ARG A 376 8.04 -14.07 -10.46
N GLY A 377 8.93 -14.42 -11.39
CA GLY A 377 9.66 -13.45 -12.21
C GLY A 377 10.70 -12.63 -11.43
N PRO A 378 11.05 -11.43 -11.94
CA PRO A 378 12.14 -10.63 -11.38
C PRO A 378 11.88 -10.13 -9.96
N TRP A 379 10.64 -9.84 -9.56
CA TRP A 379 10.38 -9.37 -8.19
C TRP A 379 10.45 -10.51 -7.15
N ALA A 380 10.02 -11.72 -7.50
CA ALA A 380 10.28 -12.89 -6.67
C ALA A 380 11.78 -13.13 -6.48
N LYS A 381 12.60 -12.87 -7.52
CA LYS A 381 14.07 -12.96 -7.42
C LYS A 381 14.64 -11.96 -6.41
N ILE A 382 14.16 -10.71 -6.39
CA ILE A 382 14.55 -9.70 -5.38
C ILE A 382 14.24 -10.22 -3.98
N HIS A 383 13.05 -10.77 -3.76
CA HIS A 383 12.68 -11.38 -2.47
C HIS A 383 13.64 -12.51 -2.07
N THR A 384 13.91 -13.45 -2.99
CA THR A 384 14.82 -14.58 -2.69
C THR A 384 16.26 -14.13 -2.43
N ASP A 385 16.73 -13.08 -3.10
CA ASP A 385 18.07 -12.53 -2.86
C ASP A 385 18.15 -11.92 -1.45
N LEU A 386 17.12 -11.20 -1.02
CA LEU A 386 17.05 -10.60 0.32
C LEU A 386 16.87 -11.65 1.42
N SER A 387 16.04 -12.67 1.21
CA SER A 387 15.86 -13.75 2.19
C SER A 387 17.09 -14.65 2.32
N SER A 388 17.88 -14.81 1.25
CA SER A 388 19.13 -15.58 1.27
C SER A 388 20.23 -15.02 2.18
N LEU A 389 20.08 -13.76 2.65
CA LEU A 389 20.98 -13.16 3.64
C LEU A 389 20.96 -13.86 5.01
N GLY A 390 19.99 -14.77 5.25
CA GLY A 390 19.90 -15.55 6.50
C GLY A 390 19.44 -14.74 7.71
N SER A 391 18.82 -13.59 7.48
CA SER A 391 18.22 -12.70 8.48
C SER A 391 16.69 -12.73 8.38
N ILE A 392 15.99 -11.79 9.02
CA ILE A 392 14.55 -11.59 8.86
C ILE A 392 14.28 -10.82 7.57
N HIS A 393 13.46 -11.41 6.70
CA HIS A 393 12.93 -10.80 5.49
C HIS A 393 11.41 -10.67 5.60
N ILE A 394 10.96 -9.42 5.58
CA ILE A 394 9.58 -9.03 5.84
C ILE A 394 8.85 -8.80 4.51
N SER A 395 7.80 -9.58 4.29
CA SER A 395 6.86 -9.37 3.20
C SER A 395 5.89 -8.24 3.58
N ASN A 396 5.84 -7.19 2.76
CA ASN A 396 4.99 -6.02 3.00
C ASN A 396 3.78 -6.06 2.05
N VAL A 397 2.60 -6.34 2.60
CA VAL A 397 1.31 -6.21 1.93
C VAL A 397 0.93 -4.74 1.98
N HIS A 398 1.20 -4.02 0.89
CA HIS A 398 1.40 -2.58 0.91
C HIS A 398 0.27 -1.84 0.20
N ILE A 399 -0.29 -0.81 0.84
CA ILE A 399 -1.26 0.18 0.30
C ILE A 399 -2.61 -0.37 -0.18
N LEU A 400 -2.63 -1.44 -0.98
CA LEU A 400 -3.82 -2.11 -1.50
C LEU A 400 -4.66 -1.23 -2.45
N ALA A 401 -3.97 -0.54 -3.36
CA ALA A 401 -4.57 0.40 -4.31
C ALA A 401 -5.73 -0.19 -5.13
N ASN A 402 -5.66 -1.48 -5.45
CA ASN A 402 -6.68 -2.17 -6.22
C ASN A 402 -7.91 -2.60 -5.41
N LEU A 403 -7.85 -2.57 -4.08
CA LEU A 403 -8.95 -2.95 -3.20
C LEU A 403 -9.74 -1.74 -2.69
N GLU A 404 -9.22 -0.52 -2.79
CA GLU A 404 -9.92 0.65 -2.28
C GLU A 404 -11.21 0.97 -3.08
N PRO A 405 -12.38 1.12 -2.41
CA PRO A 405 -12.60 1.19 -0.96
C PRO A 405 -13.38 0.01 -0.33
N TRP A 406 -13.87 -0.92 -1.15
CA TRP A 406 -14.85 -1.93 -0.72
C TRP A 406 -14.23 -2.97 0.21
N ARG A 407 -15.08 -3.61 1.03
CA ARG A 407 -14.65 -4.69 1.94
C ARG A 407 -13.95 -5.81 1.15
N TRP A 408 -12.82 -6.28 1.67
CA TRP A 408 -12.09 -7.43 1.16
C TRP A 408 -11.53 -8.22 2.34
N GLY A 409 -11.68 -9.55 2.32
CA GLY A 409 -11.26 -10.39 3.45
C GLY A 409 -11.29 -11.88 3.14
N SER A 410 -10.82 -12.29 1.95
CA SER A 410 -10.85 -13.69 1.50
C SER A 410 -9.85 -14.57 2.26
N PRO A 411 -10.29 -15.50 3.13
CA PRO A 411 -9.36 -16.31 3.91
C PRO A 411 -8.52 -17.25 3.03
N ASP A 412 -9.11 -17.78 1.96
CA ASP A 412 -8.44 -18.66 1.01
C ASP A 412 -7.29 -17.95 0.29
N PHE A 413 -7.56 -16.76 -0.25
CA PHE A 413 -6.56 -15.97 -0.96
C PHE A 413 -5.39 -15.61 -0.02
N VAL A 414 -5.69 -15.20 1.22
CA VAL A 414 -4.66 -14.87 2.21
C VAL A 414 -3.83 -16.11 2.58
N GLN A 415 -4.45 -17.26 2.83
CA GLN A 415 -3.73 -18.49 3.15
C GLN A 415 -2.75 -18.87 2.03
N GLN A 416 -3.22 -18.91 0.78
CA GLN A 416 -2.39 -19.21 -0.38
C GLN A 416 -1.28 -18.17 -0.57
N THR A 417 -1.58 -16.90 -0.29
CA THR A 417 -0.59 -15.82 -0.34
C THR A 417 0.52 -16.00 0.69
N VAL A 418 0.21 -16.32 1.94
CA VAL A 418 1.24 -16.54 2.97
C VAL A 418 2.05 -17.81 2.69
N ASN A 419 1.42 -18.85 2.13
CA ASN A 419 2.16 -19.99 1.59
C ASN A 419 3.18 -19.55 0.52
N ALA A 420 2.80 -18.70 -0.43
CA ALA A 420 3.71 -18.19 -1.45
C ALA A 420 4.80 -17.25 -0.89
N MET A 421 4.50 -16.48 0.16
CA MET A 421 5.52 -15.70 0.87
C MET A 421 6.64 -16.58 1.40
N HIS A 422 6.31 -17.77 1.92
CA HIS A 422 7.30 -18.75 2.34
C HIS A 422 7.95 -19.46 1.15
N ASP A 423 7.15 -20.06 0.27
CA ASP A 423 7.62 -21.03 -0.72
C ASP A 423 8.29 -20.40 -1.93
N VAL A 424 7.89 -19.17 -2.30
CA VAL A 424 8.42 -18.47 -3.47
C VAL A 424 9.37 -17.36 -3.04
N HIS A 425 8.99 -16.54 -2.07
CA HIS A 425 9.77 -15.37 -1.65
C HIS A 425 10.80 -15.66 -0.55
N GLY A 426 10.64 -16.76 0.19
CA GLY A 426 11.49 -17.08 1.34
C GLY A 426 11.32 -16.10 2.52
N ALA A 427 10.23 -15.34 2.57
CA ALA A 427 9.93 -14.43 3.66
C ALA A 427 9.59 -15.21 4.95
N ASN A 428 9.99 -14.65 6.08
CA ASN A 428 9.74 -15.21 7.41
C ASN A 428 9.11 -14.18 8.37
N ALA A 429 8.58 -13.09 7.82
CA ALA A 429 7.90 -12.03 8.55
C ALA A 429 6.86 -11.31 7.67
N LEU A 430 5.86 -10.70 8.31
CA LEU A 430 4.76 -9.98 7.68
C LEU A 430 4.63 -8.55 8.22
N HIS A 431 4.49 -7.61 7.29
CA HIS A 431 4.04 -6.24 7.52
C HIS A 431 2.75 -5.99 6.74
N LEU A 432 1.71 -5.49 7.41
CA LEU A 432 0.35 -5.40 6.89
C LEU A 432 -0.18 -3.96 6.89
N TYR A 433 -0.55 -3.46 5.72
CA TYR A 433 -1.33 -2.22 5.63
C TYR A 433 -2.79 -2.45 6.04
N PRO A 434 -3.53 -1.39 6.42
CA PRO A 434 -4.98 -1.47 6.50
C PRO A 434 -5.59 -1.89 5.16
N GLN A 435 -6.72 -2.61 5.17
CA GLN A 435 -7.31 -3.20 3.96
C GLN A 435 -7.62 -2.15 2.88
N ALA A 436 -8.07 -0.97 3.29
CA ALA A 436 -8.27 0.21 2.46
C ALA A 436 -8.16 1.47 3.33
N SER A 437 -8.18 2.65 2.71
CA SER A 437 -8.22 3.95 3.41
C SER A 437 -7.00 4.23 4.31
N TYR A 438 -5.81 3.76 3.93
CA TYR A 438 -4.56 4.01 4.68
C TYR A 438 -4.33 5.50 4.95
N TRP A 439 -4.64 6.36 3.98
CA TRP A 439 -4.42 7.81 4.06
C TRP A 439 -5.49 8.56 4.89
N ASP A 440 -6.52 7.87 5.41
CA ASP A 440 -7.64 8.45 6.17
C ASP A 440 -7.89 7.72 7.51
N TRP A 441 -6.83 7.13 8.07
CA TRP A 441 -6.90 6.48 9.38
C TRP A 441 -7.48 7.43 10.45
N PRO A 442 -8.41 6.96 11.32
CA PRO A 442 -8.81 5.57 11.58
C PRO A 442 -10.10 5.14 10.87
N TYR A 443 -10.51 5.85 9.82
CA TYR A 443 -11.84 5.70 9.24
C TYR A 443 -11.82 5.02 7.87
N THR A 444 -12.91 4.36 7.53
CA THR A 444 -13.15 3.80 6.20
C THR A 444 -13.76 4.86 5.28
N ALA A 445 -13.88 4.55 3.99
CA ALA A 445 -14.55 5.42 3.03
C ALA A 445 -16.09 5.29 3.03
N ASP A 446 -16.67 4.44 3.90
CA ASP A 446 -18.12 4.27 4.03
C ASP A 446 -18.79 5.60 4.44
N LYS A 447 -19.90 5.91 3.80
CA LYS A 447 -20.78 7.05 4.11
C LYS A 447 -21.97 6.54 4.91
N LEU A 448 -21.96 6.80 6.21
CA LEU A 448 -23.08 6.43 7.08
C LEU A 448 -24.18 7.49 7.05
N SER A 449 -25.44 7.06 7.17
CA SER A 449 -26.62 7.92 7.07
C SER A 449 -26.72 8.97 8.18
N ASP A 450 -26.08 8.74 9.33
CA ASP A 450 -26.05 9.65 10.47
C ASP A 450 -24.86 10.63 10.44
N GLY A 451 -24.03 10.58 9.38
CA GLY A 451 -22.84 11.40 9.23
C GLY A 451 -21.64 10.96 10.08
N LYS A 452 -21.75 9.87 10.84
CA LYS A 452 -20.60 9.27 11.51
C LYS A 452 -19.66 8.61 10.50
N ARG A 453 -18.44 8.36 10.94
CA ARG A 453 -17.41 7.65 10.18
C ARG A 453 -17.26 6.25 10.74
N GLU A 454 -17.25 5.25 9.86
CA GLU A 454 -17.02 3.85 10.25
C GLU A 454 -15.53 3.62 10.55
N LYS A 455 -15.22 2.90 11.63
CA LYS A 455 -13.85 2.63 12.08
C LYS A 455 -13.27 1.45 11.31
N GLN A 456 -12.03 1.57 10.85
CA GLN A 456 -11.33 0.47 10.16
C GLN A 456 -11.21 -0.78 11.02
N LEU A 457 -10.94 -0.66 12.33
CA LEU A 457 -10.85 -1.81 13.24
C LEU A 457 -12.15 -2.61 13.32
N TYR A 458 -13.30 -1.94 13.22
CA TYR A 458 -14.61 -2.61 13.26
C TYR A 458 -14.91 -3.29 11.93
N ARG A 459 -14.76 -2.57 10.81
CA ARG A 459 -15.07 -3.09 9.47
C ARG A 459 -14.10 -4.19 9.04
N ASP A 460 -12.80 -3.96 9.21
CA ASP A 460 -11.73 -4.78 8.64
C ASP A 460 -11.23 -5.84 9.64
N TRP A 461 -12.03 -6.25 10.63
CA TRP A 461 -11.64 -7.27 11.61
C TRP A 461 -11.19 -8.58 10.93
N ILE A 462 -11.87 -8.97 9.85
CA ILE A 462 -11.58 -10.17 9.07
C ILE A 462 -10.19 -10.10 8.40
N TRP A 463 -9.78 -8.91 7.99
CA TRP A 463 -8.47 -8.67 7.38
C TRP A 463 -7.36 -8.96 8.40
N TYR A 464 -7.36 -8.29 9.56
CA TYR A 464 -6.32 -8.52 10.57
C TYR A 464 -6.32 -9.96 11.09
N LYS A 465 -7.49 -10.56 11.27
CA LYS A 465 -7.61 -11.95 11.75
C LYS A 465 -7.09 -12.98 10.76
N THR A 466 -7.43 -12.86 9.47
CA THR A 466 -6.94 -13.79 8.44
C THR A 466 -5.41 -13.72 8.33
N TRP A 467 -4.84 -12.52 8.21
CA TRP A 467 -3.39 -12.35 8.10
C TRP A 467 -2.65 -12.79 9.35
N GLY A 468 -3.15 -12.46 10.55
CA GLY A 468 -2.55 -12.92 11.82
C GLY A 468 -2.56 -14.44 11.94
N ARG A 469 -3.68 -15.09 11.59
CA ARG A 469 -3.84 -16.54 11.64
C ARG A 469 -2.86 -17.28 10.73
N TYR A 470 -2.69 -16.81 9.50
CA TYR A 470 -1.84 -17.48 8.53
C TYR A 470 -0.36 -17.10 8.65
N ALA A 471 -0.03 -15.91 9.15
CA ALA A 471 1.35 -15.59 9.53
C ALA A 471 1.81 -16.39 10.77
N TRP A 472 0.87 -16.76 11.65
CA TRP A 472 1.14 -17.72 12.72
C TRP A 472 1.40 -19.13 12.16
N ASN A 473 0.49 -19.64 11.31
CA ASN A 473 0.65 -20.92 10.64
C ASN A 473 -0.18 -20.94 9.35
N CYS A 474 0.47 -21.00 8.19
CA CYS A 474 -0.16 -21.02 6.87
C CYS A 474 -0.51 -22.44 6.40
N ARG A 475 0.10 -23.47 7.00
CA ARG A 475 -0.03 -24.90 6.66
C ARG A 475 -1.20 -25.58 7.37
N ARG A 476 -2.35 -24.89 7.43
CA ARG A 476 -3.59 -25.40 8.01
C ARG A 476 -4.42 -26.15 6.97
N ASP A 477 -5.10 -27.21 7.39
CA ASP A 477 -6.00 -27.95 6.49
C ASP A 477 -7.16 -27.06 6.02
N ARG A 478 -7.47 -27.13 4.72
CA ARG A 478 -8.46 -26.24 4.13
C ARG A 478 -9.89 -26.51 4.63
N THR A 479 -10.24 -27.77 4.91
CA THR A 479 -11.56 -28.12 5.44
C THR A 479 -11.73 -27.57 6.85
N ASP A 480 -10.70 -27.65 7.68
CA ASP A 480 -10.72 -27.07 9.03
C ASP A 480 -10.81 -25.54 8.98
N GLU A 481 -10.08 -24.90 8.07
CA GLU A 481 -10.18 -23.45 7.87
C GLU A 481 -11.58 -23.02 7.42
N ILE A 482 -12.21 -23.76 6.50
CA ILE A 482 -13.60 -23.49 6.10
C ILE A 482 -14.51 -23.52 7.32
N ASN A 483 -14.42 -24.55 8.16
CA ASN A 483 -15.25 -24.68 9.35
C ASN A 483 -15.00 -23.54 10.36
N TYR A 484 -13.72 -23.23 10.61
CA TYR A 484 -13.34 -22.11 11.46
C TYR A 484 -13.96 -20.79 10.97
N TRP A 485 -13.77 -20.43 9.70
CA TRP A 485 -14.28 -19.17 9.17
C TRP A 485 -15.80 -19.12 9.09
N ASN A 486 -16.47 -20.24 8.76
CA ASN A 486 -17.93 -20.31 8.80
C ASN A 486 -18.45 -19.96 10.20
N ASN A 487 -17.83 -20.53 11.25
CA ASN A 487 -18.19 -20.25 12.64
C ASN A 487 -17.90 -18.79 13.03
N GLN A 488 -16.74 -18.24 12.64
CA GLN A 488 -16.41 -16.83 12.92
C GLN A 488 -17.44 -15.86 12.29
N PHE A 489 -17.83 -16.08 11.03
CA PHE A 489 -18.87 -15.26 10.39
C PHE A 489 -20.26 -15.49 11.01
N ALA A 490 -20.59 -16.74 11.36
CA ALA A 490 -21.84 -17.06 12.02
C ALA A 490 -21.97 -16.34 13.37
N GLY A 491 -20.90 -16.36 14.18
CA GLY A 491 -20.81 -15.62 15.44
C GLY A 491 -20.94 -14.11 15.24
N PHE A 492 -20.18 -13.51 14.33
CA PHE A 492 -20.20 -12.06 14.12
C PHE A 492 -21.57 -11.53 13.66
N TYR A 493 -22.34 -12.30 12.89
CA TYR A 493 -23.64 -11.87 12.36
C TYR A 493 -24.86 -12.51 13.07
N GLY A 494 -24.63 -13.34 14.10
CA GLY A 494 -25.68 -14.05 14.82
C GLY A 494 -26.49 -15.02 13.94
N THR A 495 -25.82 -15.74 13.03
CA THR A 495 -26.44 -16.66 12.05
C THR A 495 -26.06 -18.13 12.32
N SER A 496 -26.53 -19.06 11.49
CA SER A 496 -26.09 -20.46 11.57
C SER A 496 -24.75 -20.67 10.86
N ASP A 497 -24.00 -21.74 11.18
CA ASP A 497 -22.75 -22.07 10.47
C ASP A 497 -22.94 -22.22 8.95
N GLY A 498 -24.09 -22.75 8.52
CA GLY A 498 -24.43 -22.86 7.10
C GLY A 498 -24.62 -21.50 6.42
N ASP A 499 -25.14 -20.50 7.15
CA ASP A 499 -25.24 -19.12 6.67
C ASP A 499 -23.86 -18.44 6.70
N GLY A 500 -23.06 -18.68 7.74
CA GLY A 500 -21.65 -18.26 7.82
C GLY A 500 -20.82 -18.77 6.63
N ALA A 501 -21.11 -19.98 6.14
CA ALA A 501 -20.48 -20.53 4.94
C ALA A 501 -20.80 -19.73 3.66
N ALA A 502 -22.02 -19.19 3.56
CA ALA A 502 -22.39 -18.33 2.43
C ALA A 502 -21.73 -16.95 2.54
N ILE A 503 -21.56 -16.39 3.74
CA ILE A 503 -20.81 -15.14 3.95
C ILE A 503 -19.34 -15.32 3.57
N ARG A 504 -18.71 -16.42 4.00
CA ARG A 504 -17.35 -16.78 3.59
C ARG A 504 -17.23 -16.89 2.07
N MET A 505 -18.18 -17.57 1.42
CA MET A 505 -18.20 -17.70 -0.04
C MET A 505 -18.31 -16.34 -0.73
N ALA A 506 -19.10 -15.40 -0.19
CA ALA A 506 -19.17 -14.05 -0.74
C ALA A 506 -17.81 -13.34 -0.71
N TYR A 507 -17.08 -13.42 0.40
CA TYR A 507 -15.73 -12.87 0.51
C TYR A 507 -14.70 -13.58 -0.38
N GLU A 508 -14.75 -14.91 -0.48
CA GLU A 508 -13.78 -15.65 -1.30
C GLU A 508 -13.99 -15.45 -2.80
N GLU A 509 -15.24 -15.44 -3.26
CA GLU A 509 -15.57 -15.21 -4.67
C GLU A 509 -15.32 -13.75 -5.07
N SER A 510 -15.83 -12.77 -4.30
CA SER A 510 -15.54 -11.35 -4.58
C SER A 510 -14.05 -11.01 -4.44
N GLY A 511 -13.35 -11.71 -3.54
CA GLY A 511 -11.94 -11.51 -3.26
C GLY A 511 -11.01 -11.77 -4.43
N GLU A 512 -11.45 -12.51 -5.46
CA GLU A 512 -10.71 -12.78 -6.69
C GLU A 512 -10.87 -11.70 -7.77
N ILE A 513 -11.87 -10.81 -7.66
CA ILE A 513 -12.23 -9.85 -8.71
C ILE A 513 -11.13 -8.81 -8.94
N ALA A 514 -10.81 -8.01 -7.92
CA ALA A 514 -9.81 -6.97 -8.02
C ALA A 514 -8.39 -7.51 -8.31
N PRO A 515 -7.92 -8.59 -7.66
CA PRO A 515 -6.62 -9.18 -7.97
C PRO A 515 -6.49 -9.64 -9.44
N LYS A 516 -7.49 -10.36 -9.96
CA LYS A 516 -7.50 -10.84 -11.35
C LYS A 516 -7.56 -9.70 -12.37
N LEU A 517 -8.45 -8.73 -12.15
CA LEU A 517 -8.58 -7.60 -13.08
C LEU A 517 -7.31 -6.74 -13.11
N LEU A 518 -6.67 -6.47 -11.95
CA LEU A 518 -5.46 -5.67 -11.94
C LEU A 518 -4.31 -6.36 -12.67
N ARG A 519 -4.00 -7.63 -12.35
CA ARG A 519 -2.85 -8.30 -12.96
C ARG A 519 -3.00 -8.51 -14.47
N ARG A 520 -4.24 -8.59 -14.96
CA ARG A 520 -4.51 -8.87 -16.37
C ARG A 520 -4.65 -7.62 -17.23
N PHE A 521 -5.16 -6.53 -16.67
CA PHE A 521 -5.49 -5.30 -17.41
C PHE A 521 -4.89 -4.02 -16.85
N GLY A 522 -4.35 -4.04 -15.63
CA GLY A 522 -3.82 -2.87 -14.95
C GLY A 522 -2.66 -2.21 -15.70
N ILE A 523 -2.49 -0.92 -15.48
CA ILE A 523 -1.32 -0.16 -15.94
C ILE A 523 -0.17 -0.32 -14.94
N THR A 524 -0.49 -0.31 -13.64
CA THR A 524 0.49 -0.42 -12.56
C THR A 524 -0.16 -1.04 -11.33
N GLU A 525 0.66 -1.65 -10.47
CA GLU A 525 0.25 -2.07 -9.12
C GLU A 525 0.26 -0.91 -8.10
N GLY A 526 0.87 0.22 -8.47
CA GLY A 526 0.96 1.43 -7.65
C GLY A 526 -0.37 2.14 -7.45
N ASN A 527 -0.50 2.90 -6.35
CA ASN A 527 -1.65 3.78 -6.08
C ASN A 527 -1.79 4.97 -7.05
N ARG A 528 -0.85 5.09 -8.01
CA ARG A 528 -1.08 5.83 -9.26
C ARG A 528 -2.34 5.37 -9.97
N GLN A 529 -2.77 4.11 -9.78
CA GLN A 529 -4.03 3.56 -10.28
C GLN A 529 -5.04 3.28 -9.16
N THR A 530 -6.28 3.71 -9.38
CA THR A 530 -7.46 3.32 -8.59
C THR A 530 -8.32 2.37 -9.42
N LEU A 531 -8.10 1.06 -9.30
CA LEU A 531 -8.76 0.06 -10.16
C LEU A 531 -10.28 0.18 -10.12
N LEU A 532 -10.87 0.29 -8.93
CA LEU A 532 -12.32 0.19 -8.72
C LEU A 532 -13.10 1.43 -9.20
N LEU A 533 -12.42 2.47 -9.70
CA LEU A 533 -13.04 3.55 -10.48
C LEU A 533 -13.19 3.21 -11.97
N GLY A 534 -12.67 2.07 -12.42
CA GLY A 534 -12.71 1.59 -13.79
C GLY A 534 -11.52 2.04 -14.63
N MET A 535 -11.60 1.75 -15.93
CA MET A 535 -10.59 2.12 -16.93
C MET A 535 -11.26 2.69 -18.19
N PHE A 536 -10.55 3.58 -18.87
CA PHE A 536 -10.92 4.05 -20.22
C PHE A 536 -10.60 2.99 -21.27
N MET A 537 -11.34 2.97 -22.38
CA MET A 537 -11.04 2.17 -23.56
C MET A 537 -9.62 2.41 -24.07
N SER A 538 -9.19 3.67 -24.07
CA SER A 538 -7.82 4.07 -24.40
C SER A 538 -6.76 3.33 -23.60
N GLN A 539 -7.01 3.04 -22.32
CA GLN A 539 -6.08 2.31 -21.45
C GLN A 539 -6.06 0.81 -21.75
N LEU A 540 -7.13 0.25 -22.33
CA LEU A 540 -7.21 -1.16 -22.72
C LEU A 540 -6.58 -1.40 -24.11
N VAL A 541 -6.79 -0.48 -25.06
CA VAL A 541 -6.29 -0.63 -26.44
C VAL A 541 -4.89 -0.07 -26.65
N ASN A 542 -4.43 0.85 -25.78
CA ASN A 542 -3.09 1.43 -25.81
C ASN A 542 -2.48 1.54 -24.40
N PRO A 543 -2.30 0.44 -23.67
CA PRO A 543 -1.85 0.47 -22.28
C PRO A 543 -0.44 1.05 -22.12
N TYR A 544 0.48 0.81 -23.07
CA TYR A 544 1.85 1.30 -23.00
C TYR A 544 1.96 2.84 -23.01
N LYS A 545 0.98 3.56 -23.58
CA LYS A 545 0.89 5.02 -23.50
C LYS A 545 0.82 5.53 -22.06
N TYR A 546 0.23 4.75 -21.17
CA TYR A 546 0.03 5.11 -19.76
C TYR A 546 1.17 4.64 -18.86
N THR A 547 2.28 4.18 -19.45
CA THR A 547 3.49 3.67 -18.77
C THR A 547 3.19 2.44 -17.91
N ILE A 548 3.34 1.25 -18.49
CA ILE A 548 3.32 0.00 -17.71
C ILE A 548 4.60 -0.09 -16.89
N TYR A 549 4.47 -0.36 -15.58
CA TYR A 549 5.63 -0.44 -14.70
C TYR A 549 6.46 -1.72 -14.97
N PRO A 550 7.79 -1.63 -15.15
CA PRO A 550 8.61 -2.80 -15.47
C PRO A 550 8.59 -3.89 -14.39
N GLY A 551 8.44 -5.15 -14.78
CA GLY A 551 8.39 -6.29 -13.88
C GLY A 551 6.98 -6.60 -13.36
N PHE A 552 6.01 -5.71 -13.52
CA PHE A 552 4.64 -5.90 -13.04
C PHE A 552 3.98 -7.14 -13.65
N TYR A 553 3.83 -7.18 -14.98
CA TYR A 553 3.20 -8.32 -15.68
C TYR A 553 4.05 -9.60 -15.60
N GLU A 554 5.35 -9.47 -15.38
CA GLU A 554 6.28 -10.59 -15.25
C GLU A 554 6.27 -11.20 -13.85
N SER A 555 5.76 -10.51 -12.82
CA SER A 555 5.89 -10.94 -11.43
C SER A 555 4.57 -11.07 -10.66
N CYS A 556 3.54 -10.28 -10.99
CA CYS A 556 2.31 -10.15 -10.20
C CYS A 556 1.20 -11.16 -10.53
N GLY A 557 1.56 -12.37 -10.98
CA GLY A 557 0.63 -13.46 -11.21
C GLY A 557 1.11 -14.48 -12.21
N PRO A 558 0.22 -15.38 -12.67
CA PRO A 558 0.53 -16.34 -13.73
C PRO A 558 1.09 -15.67 -14.99
N GLU A 559 1.83 -16.42 -15.80
CA GLU A 559 2.13 -15.98 -17.17
C GLU A 559 0.82 -15.78 -17.94
N GLY A 560 0.76 -14.79 -18.82
CA GLY A 560 -0.37 -14.63 -19.73
C GLY A 560 -0.33 -13.34 -20.55
N GLU A 561 -1.37 -13.11 -21.33
CA GLU A 561 -1.40 -12.11 -22.40
C GLU A 561 -2.28 -10.90 -22.08
N LYS A 562 -1.77 -9.69 -22.32
CA LYS A 562 -2.59 -8.47 -22.33
C LYS A 562 -3.61 -8.56 -23.47
N LEU A 563 -4.68 -7.78 -23.40
CA LEU A 563 -5.69 -7.76 -24.48
C LEU A 563 -5.09 -7.46 -25.86
N ILE A 564 -4.16 -6.51 -25.93
CA ILE A 564 -3.44 -6.17 -27.16
C ILE A 564 -2.60 -7.32 -27.71
N GLU A 565 -1.96 -8.10 -26.85
CA GLU A 565 -1.13 -9.26 -27.21
C GLU A 565 -2.01 -10.42 -27.68
N TYR A 566 -3.12 -10.66 -26.98
CA TYR A 566 -4.13 -11.65 -27.36
C TYR A 566 -4.69 -11.37 -28.75
N VAL A 567 -5.18 -10.14 -29.02
CA VAL A 567 -5.76 -9.81 -30.33
C VAL A 567 -4.69 -9.84 -31.44
N GLU A 568 -3.47 -9.35 -31.17
CA GLU A 568 -2.37 -9.47 -32.12
C GLU A 568 -2.09 -10.93 -32.51
N LYS A 569 -2.07 -11.84 -31.54
CA LYS A 569 -1.85 -13.27 -31.78
C LYS A 569 -2.98 -13.90 -32.59
N GLU A 570 -4.24 -13.56 -32.32
CA GLU A 570 -5.39 -14.02 -33.12
C GLU A 570 -5.21 -13.64 -34.60
N TRP A 571 -4.89 -12.38 -34.88
CA TRP A 571 -4.66 -11.90 -36.26
C TRP A 571 -3.44 -12.53 -36.93
N LYS A 572 -2.38 -12.77 -36.16
CA LYS A 572 -1.16 -13.45 -36.64
C LYS A 572 -1.27 -14.97 -36.63
N LYS A 573 -2.41 -15.53 -36.19
CA LYS A 573 -2.64 -16.98 -36.02
C LYS A 573 -1.55 -17.67 -35.20
N GLN A 574 -1.15 -17.02 -34.11
CA GLN A 574 -0.16 -17.52 -33.18
C GLN A 574 -0.84 -18.17 -31.97
N PRO A 575 -0.21 -19.19 -31.36
CA PRO A 575 -0.78 -19.85 -30.18
C PRO A 575 -0.79 -18.93 -28.97
N HIS A 576 -1.88 -19.02 -28.19
CA HIS A 576 -2.02 -18.37 -26.90
C HIS A 576 -1.30 -19.14 -25.79
N VAL A 577 -0.79 -18.42 -24.79
CA VAL A 577 -0.05 -18.98 -23.64
C VAL A 577 -0.52 -18.33 -22.34
N GLY A 578 -0.73 -19.14 -21.31
CA GLY A 578 -1.01 -18.67 -19.95
C GLY A 578 -2.43 -18.15 -19.72
N GLU A 579 -2.57 -17.23 -18.77
CA GLU A 579 -3.83 -16.60 -18.37
C GLU A 579 -4.31 -15.59 -19.43
N LEU A 580 -5.49 -15.86 -20.02
CA LEU A 580 -6.03 -15.08 -21.13
C LEU A 580 -7.03 -14.01 -20.66
N PRO A 581 -7.08 -12.85 -21.34
CA PRO A 581 -7.88 -11.72 -20.90
C PRO A 581 -9.39 -12.00 -20.95
N LEU A 582 -9.87 -12.69 -21.98
CA LEU A 582 -11.29 -13.01 -22.12
C LEU A 582 -11.78 -14.03 -21.07
N ASP A 583 -10.92 -15.01 -20.74
CA ASP A 583 -11.20 -15.96 -19.66
C ASP A 583 -11.32 -15.25 -18.32
N ILE A 584 -10.45 -14.26 -18.05
CA ILE A 584 -10.46 -13.54 -16.79
C ILE A 584 -11.72 -12.71 -16.61
N VAL A 585 -12.16 -11.95 -17.61
CA VAL A 585 -13.41 -11.18 -17.48
C VAL A 585 -14.64 -12.08 -17.40
N ALA A 586 -14.61 -13.28 -17.98
CA ALA A 586 -15.66 -14.28 -17.82
C ALA A 586 -15.68 -14.84 -16.39
N GLN A 587 -14.53 -15.22 -15.84
CA GLN A 587 -14.40 -15.70 -14.45
C GLN A 587 -14.85 -14.63 -13.45
N VAL A 588 -14.44 -13.38 -13.64
CA VAL A 588 -14.75 -12.27 -12.73
C VAL A 588 -16.25 -11.95 -12.71
N ALA A 589 -16.97 -12.07 -13.83
CA ALA A 589 -18.43 -11.97 -13.84
C ALA A 589 -19.09 -13.08 -13.00
N VAL A 590 -18.62 -14.33 -13.15
CA VAL A 590 -19.11 -15.48 -12.36
C VAL A 590 -18.82 -15.31 -10.87
N HIS A 591 -17.63 -14.81 -10.51
CA HIS A 591 -17.28 -14.47 -9.13
C HIS A 591 -18.26 -13.45 -8.54
N GLY A 592 -18.59 -12.38 -9.29
CA GLY A 592 -19.56 -11.38 -8.87
C GLY A 592 -20.96 -11.96 -8.65
N ASP A 593 -21.45 -12.80 -9.58
CA ASP A 593 -22.76 -13.45 -9.47
C ASP A 593 -22.84 -14.36 -8.24
N LYS A 594 -21.85 -15.22 -8.04
CA LYS A 594 -21.81 -16.10 -6.87
C LYS A 594 -21.73 -15.34 -5.56
N ALA A 595 -20.96 -14.26 -5.51
CA ALA A 595 -20.83 -13.45 -4.30
C ALA A 595 -22.15 -12.80 -3.90
N VAL A 596 -22.86 -12.20 -4.88
CA VAL A 596 -24.19 -11.63 -4.67
C VAL A 596 -25.20 -12.71 -4.28
N ASP A 597 -25.25 -13.82 -5.01
CA ASP A 597 -26.18 -14.91 -4.70
C ASP A 597 -25.96 -15.44 -3.29
N ALA A 598 -24.71 -15.55 -2.83
CA ALA A 598 -24.39 -16.05 -1.50
C ALA A 598 -24.82 -15.07 -0.40
N ILE A 599 -24.51 -13.77 -0.54
CA ILE A 599 -24.83 -12.79 0.50
C ILE A 599 -26.33 -12.48 0.59
N ASP A 600 -27.04 -12.41 -0.55
CA ASP A 600 -28.48 -12.12 -0.59
C ASP A 600 -29.32 -13.23 0.07
N ARG A 601 -28.86 -14.48 -0.02
CA ARG A 601 -29.49 -15.63 0.65
C ARG A 601 -29.43 -15.55 2.18
N VAL A 602 -28.47 -14.82 2.74
CA VAL A 602 -28.24 -14.71 4.18
C VAL A 602 -28.93 -13.48 4.78
N ALA A 603 -29.10 -12.39 4.00
CA ALA A 603 -29.66 -11.12 4.45
C ALA A 603 -30.88 -11.22 5.40
N PRO A 604 -31.93 -12.01 5.12
CA PRO A 604 -33.10 -12.08 6.01
C PRO A 604 -32.87 -12.83 7.33
N LYS A 605 -31.69 -13.44 7.54
CA LYS A 605 -31.38 -14.32 8.68
C LYS A 605 -30.42 -13.69 9.70
N VAL A 606 -29.85 -12.54 9.39
CA VAL A 606 -28.86 -11.84 10.22
C VAL A 606 -29.50 -11.25 11.47
N LYS A 607 -28.93 -11.51 12.64
CA LYS A 607 -29.48 -11.08 13.95
C LYS A 607 -28.60 -10.06 14.65
N GLU A 608 -27.31 -10.05 14.35
CA GLU A 608 -26.32 -9.14 14.94
C GLU A 608 -25.56 -8.41 13.84
N ASN A 609 -25.05 -7.21 14.13
CA ASN A 609 -24.30 -6.37 13.18
C ASN A 609 -25.02 -6.18 11.82
N GLN A 610 -26.35 -6.05 11.86
CA GLN A 610 -27.19 -5.98 10.66
C GLN A 610 -26.81 -4.82 9.72
N GLU A 611 -26.51 -3.64 10.26
CA GLU A 611 -26.13 -2.49 9.43
C GLU A 611 -24.81 -2.74 8.69
N GLU A 612 -23.84 -3.38 9.34
CA GLU A 612 -22.58 -3.78 8.73
C GLU A 612 -22.78 -4.86 7.67
N PHE A 613 -23.65 -5.84 7.94
CA PHE A 613 -24.01 -6.85 6.95
C PHE A 613 -24.64 -6.21 5.69
N LEU A 614 -25.53 -5.24 5.85
CA LEU A 614 -26.16 -4.56 4.71
C LEU A 614 -25.13 -3.79 3.86
N ARG A 615 -24.09 -3.23 4.48
CA ARG A 615 -22.96 -2.61 3.76
C ARG A 615 -22.12 -3.66 3.03
N LEU A 616 -21.82 -4.79 3.68
CA LEU A 616 -21.16 -5.92 3.01
C LEU A 616 -21.98 -6.44 1.81
N GLN A 617 -23.29 -6.57 1.96
CA GLN A 617 -24.19 -6.92 0.87
C GLN A 617 -24.06 -5.92 -0.27
N ASN A 618 -24.16 -4.61 0.01
CA ASN A 618 -23.99 -3.57 -1.00
C ASN A 618 -22.64 -3.66 -1.72
N ASP A 619 -21.55 -3.95 -1.00
CA ASP A 619 -20.22 -4.13 -1.60
C ASP A 619 -20.17 -5.29 -2.59
N MET A 620 -20.84 -6.42 -2.29
CA MET A 620 -20.93 -7.54 -3.25
C MET A 620 -21.67 -7.16 -4.52
N HIS A 621 -22.76 -6.38 -4.39
CA HIS A 621 -23.47 -5.83 -5.56
C HIS A 621 -22.59 -4.85 -6.33
N CYS A 622 -21.81 -4.00 -5.64
CA CYS A 622 -20.84 -3.10 -6.29
C CYS A 622 -19.79 -3.88 -7.09
N TYR A 623 -19.21 -4.94 -6.50
CA TYR A 623 -18.26 -5.82 -7.18
C TYR A 623 -18.87 -6.48 -8.42
N ARG A 624 -20.11 -6.97 -8.36
CA ARG A 624 -20.80 -7.55 -9.53
C ARG A 624 -21.02 -6.51 -10.63
N GLU A 625 -21.59 -5.36 -10.32
CA GLU A 625 -21.82 -4.32 -11.34
C GLU A 625 -20.49 -3.85 -11.96
N PHE A 626 -19.42 -3.75 -11.17
CA PHE A 626 -18.08 -3.44 -11.65
C PHE A 626 -17.52 -4.53 -12.58
N ALA A 627 -17.67 -5.80 -12.21
CA ALA A 627 -17.25 -6.95 -13.02
C ALA A 627 -17.93 -6.95 -14.40
N TYR A 628 -19.25 -6.72 -14.45
CA TYR A 628 -19.99 -6.63 -15.71
C TYR A 628 -19.65 -5.38 -16.52
N PHE A 629 -19.50 -4.22 -15.88
CA PHE A 629 -18.99 -3.01 -16.53
C PHE A 629 -17.67 -3.28 -17.25
N PHE A 630 -16.72 -3.91 -16.55
CA PHE A 630 -15.39 -4.18 -17.05
C PHE A 630 -15.41 -5.24 -18.15
N ASN A 631 -16.19 -6.33 -17.96
CA ASN A 631 -16.36 -7.39 -18.95
C ASN A 631 -16.84 -6.84 -20.30
N LYS A 632 -17.90 -6.03 -20.30
CA LYS A 632 -18.44 -5.44 -21.54
C LYS A 632 -17.47 -4.46 -22.18
N LYS A 633 -16.76 -3.67 -21.38
CA LYS A 633 -15.75 -2.73 -21.89
C LYS A 633 -14.55 -3.46 -22.52
N VAL A 634 -14.11 -4.60 -21.97
CA VAL A 634 -13.03 -5.42 -22.56
C VAL A 634 -13.46 -6.03 -23.90
N HIS A 635 -14.68 -6.56 -24.01
CA HIS A 635 -15.18 -7.05 -25.30
C HIS A 635 -15.30 -5.93 -26.34
N ALA A 636 -15.73 -4.72 -25.94
CA ALA A 636 -15.69 -3.57 -26.84
C ALA A 636 -14.26 -3.22 -27.28
N ALA A 637 -13.29 -3.27 -26.36
CA ALA A 637 -11.89 -3.00 -26.67
C ALA A 637 -11.29 -4.04 -27.62
N GLN A 638 -11.70 -5.32 -27.51
CA GLN A 638 -11.33 -6.37 -28.45
C GLN A 638 -11.77 -6.02 -29.88
N HIS A 639 -13.03 -5.58 -30.07
CA HIS A 639 -13.51 -5.15 -31.38
C HIS A 639 -12.73 -3.94 -31.93
N VAL A 640 -12.42 -2.96 -31.08
CA VAL A 640 -11.59 -1.81 -31.52
C VAL A 640 -10.17 -2.24 -31.93
N LEU A 641 -9.60 -3.23 -31.25
CA LEU A 641 -8.32 -3.82 -31.65
C LEU A 641 -8.44 -4.65 -32.93
N ASN A 642 -9.54 -5.39 -33.14
CA ASN A 642 -9.80 -6.06 -34.41
C ASN A 642 -9.87 -5.06 -35.57
N TYR A 643 -10.52 -3.91 -35.37
CA TYR A 643 -10.48 -2.81 -36.33
C TYR A 643 -9.06 -2.32 -36.57
N GLN A 644 -8.22 -2.21 -35.53
CA GLN A 644 -6.82 -1.79 -35.71
C GLN A 644 -6.08 -2.68 -36.73
N TRP A 645 -6.28 -3.99 -36.67
CA TRP A 645 -5.62 -4.98 -37.53
C TRP A 645 -6.32 -5.16 -38.89
N GLY A 646 -7.64 -5.31 -38.91
CA GLY A 646 -8.42 -5.64 -40.10
C GLY A 646 -8.97 -4.44 -40.87
N LYS A 647 -9.04 -3.27 -40.23
CA LYS A 647 -9.70 -2.04 -40.73
C LYS A 647 -11.17 -2.23 -41.12
N ASP A 648 -11.82 -3.28 -40.63
CA ASP A 648 -13.25 -3.52 -40.86
C ASP A 648 -14.10 -2.64 -39.96
N MET A 649 -14.82 -1.69 -40.56
CA MET A 649 -15.71 -0.76 -39.84
C MET A 649 -16.83 -1.46 -39.08
N ALA A 650 -17.21 -2.68 -39.45
CA ALA A 650 -18.23 -3.45 -38.73
C ALA A 650 -17.80 -3.77 -37.28
N GLU A 651 -16.49 -3.91 -37.04
CA GLU A 651 -15.94 -4.11 -35.68
C GLU A 651 -16.21 -2.88 -34.80
N LEU A 652 -16.02 -1.66 -35.34
CA LEU A 652 -16.32 -0.44 -34.59
C LEU A 652 -17.81 -0.29 -34.29
N ASP A 653 -18.67 -0.69 -35.22
CA ASP A 653 -20.13 -0.72 -34.99
C ASP A 653 -20.52 -1.75 -33.91
N ALA A 654 -19.87 -2.92 -33.89
CA ALA A 654 -20.09 -3.94 -32.87
C ALA A 654 -19.59 -3.52 -31.46
N ALA A 655 -18.57 -2.67 -31.38
CA ALA A 655 -18.07 -2.13 -30.11
C ALA A 655 -19.06 -1.18 -29.42
N VAL A 656 -19.90 -0.45 -30.18
CA VAL A 656 -20.84 0.55 -29.64
C VAL A 656 -21.86 -0.04 -28.65
N PRO A 657 -22.66 -1.06 -28.98
CA PRO A 657 -23.64 -1.61 -28.05
C PRO A 657 -23.01 -2.20 -26.78
N LEU A 658 -21.79 -2.74 -26.88
CA LEU A 658 -21.05 -3.24 -25.71
C LEU A 658 -20.63 -2.11 -24.76
N LEU A 659 -20.20 -0.96 -25.30
CA LEU A 659 -19.92 0.22 -24.47
C LEU A 659 -21.18 0.84 -23.86
N GLU A 660 -22.30 0.83 -24.58
CA GLU A 660 -23.60 1.23 -24.03
C GLU A 660 -24.01 0.33 -22.87
N GLU A 661 -23.88 -0.99 -23.03
CA GLU A 661 -24.17 -1.97 -21.99
C GLU A 661 -23.23 -1.82 -20.79
N SER A 662 -21.93 -1.61 -21.03
CA SER A 662 -20.95 -1.29 -19.99
C SER A 662 -21.40 -0.09 -19.14
N LEU A 663 -21.86 0.99 -19.77
CA LEU A 663 -22.38 2.17 -19.07
C LEU A 663 -23.69 1.92 -18.31
N VAL A 664 -24.51 0.93 -18.70
CA VAL A 664 -25.69 0.54 -17.89
C VAL A 664 -25.25 0.01 -16.52
N TYR A 665 -24.28 -0.90 -16.50
CA TYR A 665 -23.71 -1.42 -15.25
C TYR A 665 -23.01 -0.32 -14.44
N TYR A 666 -22.26 0.57 -15.10
CA TYR A 666 -21.58 1.66 -14.39
C TYR A 666 -22.57 2.65 -13.76
N ARG A 667 -23.69 2.96 -14.42
CA ARG A 667 -24.74 3.79 -13.82
C ARG A 667 -25.37 3.14 -12.59
N ARG A 668 -25.61 1.82 -12.62
CA ARG A 668 -26.06 1.08 -11.43
C ARG A 668 -25.03 1.12 -10.31
N LEU A 669 -23.75 0.99 -10.64
CA LEU A 669 -22.66 1.14 -9.67
C LEU A 669 -22.65 2.54 -9.02
N VAL A 670 -22.90 3.60 -9.78
CA VAL A 670 -23.05 4.96 -9.22
C VAL A 670 -24.23 5.03 -8.25
N GLU A 671 -25.36 4.41 -8.58
CA GLU A 671 -26.54 4.38 -7.68
C GLU A 671 -26.25 3.63 -6.37
N LEU A 672 -25.48 2.54 -6.44
CA LEU A 672 -25.06 1.77 -5.27
C LEU A 672 -24.03 2.50 -4.38
N THR A 673 -23.31 3.48 -4.92
CA THR A 673 -22.15 4.10 -4.25
C THR A 673 -22.36 5.55 -3.82
N LYS A 674 -23.21 6.32 -4.50
CA LYS A 674 -23.40 7.77 -4.26
C LYS A 674 -23.79 8.13 -2.81
N ASP A 675 -24.49 7.22 -2.14
CA ASP A 675 -24.99 7.40 -0.78
C ASP A 675 -24.36 6.48 0.26
N THR A 676 -23.47 5.57 -0.17
CA THR A 676 -22.83 4.57 0.69
C THR A 676 -21.32 4.76 0.79
N TYR A 677 -20.70 5.56 -0.09
CA TYR A 677 -19.27 5.84 -0.07
C TYR A 677 -18.96 7.33 -0.26
N LEU A 678 -17.90 7.80 0.42
CA LEU A 678 -17.39 9.15 0.33
C LEU A 678 -16.47 9.34 -0.89
N TYR A 679 -15.68 8.32 -1.20
CA TYR A 679 -14.67 8.28 -2.26
C TYR A 679 -14.21 6.83 -2.50
N ALA A 680 -13.46 6.61 -3.58
CA ALA A 680 -12.76 5.35 -3.86
C ALA A 680 -11.31 5.40 -3.33
N ASN A 681 -10.46 6.24 -3.94
CA ASN A 681 -9.06 6.37 -3.51
C ASN A 681 -8.91 7.28 -2.28
N SER A 682 -8.16 6.80 -1.27
CA SER A 682 -7.80 7.63 -0.13
C SER A 682 -6.60 8.53 -0.40
N MET A 683 -5.71 8.20 -1.35
CA MET A 683 -4.69 9.15 -1.84
C MET A 683 -5.32 10.13 -2.85
N GLN A 684 -5.56 11.38 -2.44
CA GLN A 684 -6.37 12.36 -3.19
C GLN A 684 -5.50 13.49 -3.77
N THR A 685 -4.35 13.11 -4.31
CA THR A 685 -3.30 14.02 -4.77
C THR A 685 -3.06 13.88 -6.29
N ALA A 686 -2.20 14.76 -6.84
CA ALA A 686 -1.80 14.72 -8.24
C ALA A 686 -0.99 13.46 -8.64
N GLN A 687 -0.61 12.63 -7.68
CA GLN A 687 0.08 11.35 -7.90
C GLN A 687 -0.85 10.28 -8.49
N ARG A 688 -2.16 10.36 -8.25
CA ARG A 688 -3.15 9.46 -8.84
C ARG A 688 -3.40 9.85 -10.29
N ARG A 689 -3.10 8.97 -11.25
CA ARG A 689 -3.20 9.24 -12.70
C ARG A 689 -4.18 8.35 -13.46
N ILE A 690 -4.47 7.15 -12.95
CA ILE A 690 -5.32 6.15 -13.61
C ILE A 690 -6.56 5.89 -12.73
N PRO A 691 -7.80 5.97 -13.27
CA PRO A 691 -8.14 6.19 -14.68
C PRO A 691 -7.87 7.61 -15.20
N ILE A 692 -7.85 8.62 -14.33
CA ILE A 692 -7.56 10.02 -14.68
C ILE A 692 -6.88 10.74 -13.49
N GLY A 693 -6.32 11.93 -13.71
CA GLY A 693 -5.70 12.74 -12.65
C GLY A 693 -6.59 12.93 -11.40
N GLY A 694 -6.03 12.71 -10.21
CA GLY A 694 -6.64 12.91 -8.90
C GLY A 694 -6.39 14.28 -8.26
N ASP A 695 -5.90 15.24 -9.06
CA ASP A 695 -5.45 16.56 -8.65
C ASP A 695 -6.50 17.28 -7.77
N ASN A 696 -6.07 17.75 -6.58
CA ASN A 696 -6.90 18.46 -5.60
C ASN A 696 -8.17 17.68 -5.20
N GLY A 697 -8.03 16.36 -5.00
CA GLY A 697 -9.12 15.48 -4.61
C GLY A 697 -10.25 15.34 -5.64
N LYS A 698 -10.00 15.59 -6.92
CA LYS A 698 -10.98 15.38 -7.99
C LYS A 698 -10.98 13.95 -8.50
N ASN A 699 -12.07 13.57 -9.18
CA ASN A 699 -12.23 12.27 -9.85
C ASN A 699 -12.04 11.09 -8.88
N LYS A 700 -12.52 11.23 -7.64
CA LYS A 700 -12.38 10.23 -6.58
C LYS A 700 -13.66 9.42 -6.36
N THR A 701 -14.73 9.76 -7.06
CA THR A 701 -16.03 9.07 -6.96
C THR A 701 -16.46 8.46 -8.28
N TRP A 702 -17.27 7.40 -8.23
CA TRP A 702 -17.86 6.81 -9.44
C TRP A 702 -18.73 7.80 -10.20
N ALA A 703 -19.45 8.69 -9.50
CA ALA A 703 -20.27 9.72 -10.13
C ALA A 703 -19.46 10.70 -10.99
N GLU A 704 -18.30 11.16 -10.51
CA GLU A 704 -17.39 11.99 -11.32
C GLU A 704 -16.88 11.22 -12.55
N MET A 705 -16.57 9.93 -12.38
CA MET A 705 -16.06 9.09 -13.47
C MET A 705 -17.12 8.77 -14.54
N LEU A 706 -18.39 8.65 -14.16
CA LEU A 706 -19.49 8.39 -15.09
C LEU A 706 -19.54 9.48 -16.18
N VAL A 707 -19.37 10.76 -15.81
CA VAL A 707 -19.33 11.88 -16.77
C VAL A 707 -18.25 11.65 -17.83
N HIS A 708 -17.06 11.19 -17.42
CA HIS A 708 -15.96 10.94 -18.35
C HIS A 708 -16.22 9.72 -19.24
N TYR A 709 -16.84 8.66 -18.73
CA TYR A 709 -17.17 7.48 -19.53
C TYR A 709 -18.32 7.72 -20.51
N GLU A 710 -19.28 8.58 -20.18
CA GLU A 710 -20.31 9.03 -21.12
C GLU A 710 -19.71 9.88 -22.26
N ASN A 711 -18.77 10.77 -21.92
CA ASN A 711 -18.02 11.54 -22.91
C ASN A 711 -17.14 10.65 -23.80
N GLU A 712 -16.53 9.61 -23.25
CA GLU A 712 -15.77 8.60 -24.01
C GLU A 712 -16.64 7.95 -25.09
N LEU A 713 -17.85 7.48 -24.73
CA LEU A 713 -18.78 6.88 -25.70
C LEU A 713 -19.26 7.90 -26.75
N ALA A 714 -19.57 9.12 -26.34
CA ALA A 714 -20.01 10.17 -27.25
C ALA A 714 -18.92 10.49 -28.29
N ASN A 715 -17.66 10.64 -27.85
CA ASN A 715 -16.52 10.86 -28.73
C ASN A 715 -16.33 9.68 -29.69
N PHE A 716 -16.42 8.45 -29.19
CA PHE A 716 -16.28 7.22 -29.98
C PHE A 716 -17.30 7.16 -31.12
N LYS A 717 -18.59 7.31 -30.81
CA LYS A 717 -19.68 7.32 -31.81
C LYS A 717 -19.49 8.41 -32.85
N ALA A 718 -19.10 9.61 -32.40
CA ALA A 718 -18.92 10.73 -33.30
C ALA A 718 -17.72 10.51 -34.23
N ASN A 719 -16.62 9.92 -33.73
CA ASN A 719 -15.45 9.59 -34.55
C ASN A 719 -15.72 8.46 -35.55
N ILE A 720 -16.54 7.46 -35.18
CA ILE A 720 -17.05 6.47 -36.14
C ILE A 720 -17.85 7.16 -37.25
N ALA A 721 -18.73 8.10 -36.92
CA ALA A 721 -19.51 8.84 -37.92
C ALA A 721 -18.59 9.63 -38.87
N THR A 722 -17.54 10.26 -38.35
CA THR A 722 -16.50 10.94 -39.15
C THR A 722 -15.76 9.96 -40.07
N LEU A 723 -15.38 8.78 -39.59
CA LEU A 723 -14.73 7.75 -40.42
C LEU A 723 -15.64 7.26 -41.55
N LYS A 724 -16.93 7.04 -41.26
CA LYS A 724 -17.91 6.64 -42.29
C LYS A 724 -18.10 7.75 -43.34
N ALA A 725 -18.19 9.00 -42.91
CA ALA A 725 -18.27 10.15 -43.83
C ALA A 725 -17.00 10.28 -44.70
N LYS A 726 -15.80 10.09 -44.12
CA LYS A 726 -14.54 10.03 -44.88
C LYS A 726 -14.56 8.91 -45.93
N ALA A 727 -14.95 7.70 -45.54
CA ALA A 727 -15.05 6.56 -46.45
C ALA A 727 -16.08 6.77 -47.57
N ALA A 728 -17.15 7.53 -47.31
CA ALA A 728 -18.15 7.93 -48.30
C ALA A 728 -17.71 9.11 -49.20
N GLY A 729 -16.53 9.71 -48.95
CA GLY A 729 -16.06 10.90 -49.68
C GLY A 729 -16.78 12.20 -49.30
N GLU A 730 -17.52 12.21 -48.20
CA GLU A 730 -18.36 13.32 -47.74
C GLU A 730 -17.65 14.24 -46.74
N PHE A 731 -16.40 13.92 -46.37
CA PHE A 731 -15.63 14.66 -45.39
C PHE A 731 -14.52 15.49 -46.05
N ILE A 732 -14.57 16.81 -45.85
CA ILE A 732 -13.47 17.72 -46.23
C ILE A 732 -12.44 17.69 -45.11
N GLU A 733 -11.23 17.25 -45.42
CA GLU A 733 -10.15 17.18 -44.44
C GLU A 733 -9.67 18.59 -44.10
N GLU A 734 -9.93 19.04 -42.87
CA GLU A 734 -9.24 20.21 -42.34
C GLU A 734 -7.77 19.84 -42.12
N ASP A 735 -6.89 20.37 -42.97
CA ASP A 735 -5.44 20.27 -42.83
C ASP A 735 -5.02 21.02 -41.55
N LYS A 736 -5.09 20.36 -40.40
CA LYS A 736 -4.58 20.90 -39.14
C LYS A 736 -3.06 20.93 -39.23
N GLN A 737 -2.51 22.01 -39.78
CA GLN A 737 -1.09 22.29 -39.72
C GLN A 737 -0.60 22.25 -38.27
N ILE A 738 0.29 21.29 -37.98
CA ILE A 738 1.01 21.23 -36.71
C ILE A 738 2.00 22.39 -36.71
N THR A 739 1.76 23.39 -35.86
CA THR A 739 2.60 24.58 -35.76
C THR A 739 3.72 24.37 -34.72
N ALA A 740 4.85 25.04 -34.94
CA ALA A 740 5.92 25.10 -33.96
C ALA A 740 5.43 25.76 -32.66
N MET A 741 5.88 25.26 -31.50
CA MET A 741 5.57 25.89 -30.22
C MET A 741 6.18 27.28 -30.14
N THR A 742 5.50 28.19 -29.44
CA THR A 742 5.98 29.58 -29.31
C THR A 742 7.14 29.63 -28.32
N PRO A 743 8.36 30.03 -28.74
CA PRO A 743 9.48 30.18 -27.81
C PRO A 743 9.17 31.19 -26.70
N ALA A 744 9.60 30.90 -25.48
CA ALA A 744 9.55 31.84 -24.37
C ALA A 744 10.92 32.43 -24.08
N GLN A 745 10.94 33.72 -23.74
CA GLN A 745 12.15 34.41 -23.31
C GLN A 745 12.32 34.23 -21.81
N VAL A 746 13.47 33.69 -21.40
CA VAL A 746 13.88 33.54 -20.00
C VAL A 746 15.25 34.16 -19.81
N THR A 747 15.52 34.69 -18.60
CA THR A 747 16.86 35.08 -18.22
C THR A 747 17.54 33.86 -17.62
N LEU A 748 18.46 33.23 -18.37
CA LEU A 748 19.29 32.18 -17.81
C LEU A 748 20.31 32.77 -16.84
N ILE A 749 20.29 32.27 -15.61
CA ILE A 749 21.28 32.58 -14.58
C ILE A 749 22.45 31.59 -14.70
N THR A 750 22.14 30.31 -14.96
CA THR A 750 23.16 29.32 -15.33
C THR A 750 23.63 29.55 -16.77
N PRO A 751 24.93 29.77 -17.02
CA PRO A 751 25.43 30.03 -18.37
C PRO A 751 25.44 28.74 -19.20
N LEU A 752 24.48 28.61 -20.12
CA LEU A 752 24.39 27.49 -21.07
C LEU A 752 24.57 27.98 -22.50
N LYS A 753 25.39 27.27 -23.29
CA LYS A 753 25.52 27.52 -24.73
C LYS A 753 24.22 27.10 -25.43
N SER A 754 23.61 27.99 -26.18
CA SER A 754 22.41 27.68 -26.95
C SER A 754 22.73 27.24 -28.38
N VAL A 755 21.79 26.50 -28.98
CA VAL A 755 21.81 26.09 -30.39
C VAL A 755 20.37 26.09 -30.91
N ARG A 756 20.18 26.46 -32.18
CA ARG A 756 18.88 26.34 -32.83
C ARG A 756 18.56 24.86 -33.03
N LEU A 757 17.41 24.41 -32.53
CA LEU A 757 16.95 23.04 -32.67
C LEU A 757 16.39 22.82 -34.08
N GLN A 758 17.09 22.00 -34.85
CA GLN A 758 16.76 21.65 -36.24
C GLN A 758 17.53 20.37 -36.61
N VAL A 759 17.17 19.74 -37.74
CA VAL A 759 17.96 18.62 -38.28
C VAL A 759 19.42 19.04 -38.48
N GLY A 760 20.35 18.21 -38.02
CA GLY A 760 21.79 18.45 -38.03
C GLY A 760 22.35 19.19 -36.80
N ALA A 761 21.50 19.68 -35.89
CA ALA A 761 21.95 20.37 -34.68
C ALA A 761 22.71 19.42 -33.74
N SER A 762 23.81 19.91 -33.16
CA SER A 762 24.59 19.20 -32.13
C SER A 762 24.21 19.75 -30.75
N ILE A 763 23.48 18.96 -29.97
CA ILE A 763 23.03 19.33 -28.62
C ILE A 763 23.93 18.77 -27.50
N TYR A 764 24.97 18.01 -27.87
CA TYR A 764 26.04 17.61 -26.97
C TYR A 764 27.38 18.21 -27.42
N SER A 765 28.20 18.68 -26.48
CA SER A 765 29.51 19.28 -26.75
C SER A 765 30.64 18.27 -26.85
N ASP A 766 30.45 17.08 -26.28
CA ASP A 766 31.46 16.03 -26.10
C ASP A 766 31.12 14.72 -26.81
N ARG A 767 30.12 14.73 -27.72
CA ARG A 767 29.74 13.60 -28.57
C ARG A 767 29.42 14.07 -29.99
N ASP A 768 29.82 13.27 -30.98
CA ASP A 768 29.45 13.50 -32.38
C ASP A 768 28.07 12.90 -32.69
N VAL A 769 27.04 13.47 -32.06
CA VAL A 769 25.63 13.10 -32.27
C VAL A 769 24.81 14.32 -32.65
N LYS A 770 24.00 14.17 -33.69
CA LYS A 770 23.22 15.21 -34.35
C LYS A 770 21.76 14.78 -34.44
N VAL A 771 20.87 15.75 -34.38
CA VAL A 771 19.43 15.52 -34.60
C VAL A 771 19.20 15.07 -36.03
N GLN A 772 18.62 13.89 -36.22
CA GLN A 772 18.26 13.33 -37.52
C GLN A 772 16.81 13.64 -37.90
N ALA A 773 15.91 13.64 -36.91
CA ALA A 773 14.51 14.00 -37.07
C ALA A 773 13.95 14.52 -35.75
N LEU A 774 12.96 15.41 -35.82
CA LEU A 774 12.26 15.96 -34.67
C LEU A 774 10.79 16.25 -35.00
N ALA A 775 9.95 16.28 -33.98
CA ALA A 775 8.55 16.67 -34.10
C ALA A 775 8.43 18.13 -34.60
N PRO A 776 7.49 18.46 -35.51
CA PRO A 776 7.32 19.82 -36.05
C PRO A 776 7.14 20.90 -34.97
N GLU A 777 6.54 20.55 -33.83
CA GLU A 777 6.34 21.43 -32.68
C GLU A 777 7.66 21.95 -32.08
N LEU A 778 8.75 21.20 -32.25
CA LEU A 778 10.07 21.48 -31.68
C LEU A 778 10.97 22.28 -32.63
N GLU A 779 10.61 22.36 -33.91
CA GLU A 779 11.46 22.95 -34.94
C GLU A 779 11.69 24.45 -34.68
N GLY A 780 12.96 24.86 -34.69
CA GLY A 780 13.36 26.25 -34.51
C GLY A 780 13.43 26.75 -33.06
N LEU A 781 13.13 25.92 -32.06
CA LEU A 781 13.33 26.27 -30.66
C LEU A 781 14.82 26.49 -30.32
N THR A 782 15.08 27.20 -29.22
CA THR A 782 16.44 27.40 -28.69
C THR A 782 16.75 26.28 -27.70
N ALA A 783 17.42 25.24 -28.16
CA ALA A 783 17.94 24.16 -27.32
C ALA A 783 19.26 24.57 -26.65
N TYR A 784 19.67 23.83 -25.62
CA TYR A 784 20.92 24.06 -24.89
C TYR A 784 21.89 22.91 -25.06
N VAL A 785 23.14 23.24 -25.35
CA VAL A 785 24.24 22.29 -25.57
C VAL A 785 24.75 21.79 -24.22
N MET A 786 24.67 20.48 -24.01
CA MET A 786 25.05 19.82 -22.76
C MET A 786 26.38 19.07 -22.89
N SER A 787 27.10 18.87 -21.78
CA SER A 787 28.17 17.87 -21.72
C SER A 787 27.59 16.57 -21.20
N SER A 788 27.65 15.52 -22.01
CA SER A 788 27.18 14.19 -21.63
C SER A 788 27.99 13.62 -20.45
N ALA A 789 29.31 13.87 -20.41
CA ALA A 789 30.16 13.48 -19.29
C ALA A 789 29.75 14.18 -17.98
N ARG A 790 29.52 15.50 -18.03
CA ARG A 790 29.07 16.26 -16.87
C ARG A 790 27.69 15.82 -16.37
N GLN A 791 26.73 15.61 -17.28
CA GLN A 791 25.40 15.14 -16.92
C GLN A 791 25.42 13.79 -16.18
N ARG A 792 26.34 12.89 -16.54
CA ARG A 792 26.49 11.61 -15.84
C ARG A 792 27.12 11.75 -14.46
N ALA A 793 28.04 12.69 -14.28
CA ALA A 793 28.74 12.87 -13.02
C ALA A 793 27.95 13.71 -12.00
N GLU A 794 27.33 14.80 -12.49
CA GLU A 794 26.78 15.87 -11.65
C GLU A 794 25.26 16.09 -11.86
N GLY A 795 24.65 15.46 -12.87
CA GLY A 795 23.27 15.77 -13.28
C GLY A 795 23.18 17.09 -14.05
N THR A 796 21.98 17.67 -14.10
CA THR A 796 21.75 18.96 -14.77
C THR A 796 21.05 19.94 -13.84
N ALA A 797 21.75 21.00 -13.45
CA ALA A 797 21.19 22.12 -12.70
C ALA A 797 20.97 23.33 -13.62
N ILE A 798 19.78 23.92 -13.57
CA ILE A 798 19.44 25.12 -14.35
C ILE A 798 18.77 26.13 -13.43
N GLU A 799 19.34 27.32 -13.36
CA GLU A 799 18.72 28.50 -12.77
C GLU A 799 18.29 29.46 -13.86
N PHE A 800 17.06 29.94 -13.76
CA PHE A 800 16.51 30.92 -14.68
C PHE A 800 15.44 31.78 -14.02
N GLU A 801 15.15 32.91 -14.64
CA GLU A 801 14.05 33.79 -14.27
C GLU A 801 13.08 33.94 -15.45
N ALA A 802 11.79 33.82 -15.16
CA ALA A 802 10.70 33.93 -16.14
C ALA A 802 9.72 35.05 -15.73
N LYS A 803 9.32 35.88 -16.69
CA LYS A 803 8.35 36.98 -16.46
C LYS A 803 6.90 36.58 -16.76
N GLU A 804 6.71 35.47 -17.45
CA GLU A 804 5.41 34.88 -17.78
C GLU A 804 5.47 33.36 -17.48
N PRO A 805 4.34 32.64 -17.42
CA PRO A 805 4.37 31.18 -17.30
C PRO A 805 5.09 30.53 -18.48
N VAL A 806 6.11 29.71 -18.18
CA VAL A 806 6.94 29.03 -19.18
C VAL A 806 6.99 27.54 -18.95
N SER A 807 7.30 26.79 -20.00
CA SER A 807 7.57 25.36 -19.91
C SER A 807 8.94 25.04 -20.50
N LEU A 808 9.77 24.33 -19.76
CA LEU A 808 11.02 23.76 -20.27
C LEU A 808 10.72 22.39 -20.87
N LEU A 809 11.08 22.19 -22.14
CA LEU A 809 10.95 20.90 -22.81
C LEU A 809 12.21 20.06 -22.58
N VAL A 810 12.03 18.90 -21.94
CA VAL A 810 13.11 17.96 -21.62
C VAL A 810 12.90 16.65 -22.36
N GLY A 811 13.89 16.25 -23.17
CA GLY A 811 13.89 14.98 -23.88
C GLY A 811 14.57 13.88 -23.07
N TYR A 812 13.85 12.81 -22.78
CA TYR A 812 14.35 11.59 -22.14
C TYR A 812 14.44 10.46 -23.17
N PHE A 813 15.57 9.75 -23.19
CA PHE A 813 15.80 8.62 -24.09
C PHE A 813 14.99 7.39 -23.65
N ARG A 814 14.44 6.65 -24.63
CA ARG A 814 13.70 5.40 -24.41
C ARG A 814 14.68 4.22 -24.25
N ASP A 815 15.49 4.26 -23.20
CA ASP A 815 16.49 3.23 -22.88
C ASP A 815 16.76 3.23 -21.36
N ASP A 816 16.75 2.05 -20.74
CA ASP A 816 16.86 1.89 -19.29
C ASP A 816 18.32 1.86 -18.78
N GLN A 817 19.33 1.97 -19.65
CA GLN A 817 20.73 2.04 -19.24
C GLN A 817 21.02 3.26 -18.37
N THR A 818 21.79 3.06 -17.29
CA THR A 818 22.15 4.10 -16.30
C THR A 818 22.93 5.29 -16.86
N LYS A 819 23.39 5.25 -18.12
CA LYS A 819 24.02 6.39 -18.79
C LYS A 819 23.00 7.44 -19.24
N TYR A 820 21.72 7.08 -19.37
CA TYR A 820 20.62 7.99 -19.71
C TYR A 820 19.89 8.45 -18.45
N ALA A 821 19.47 9.71 -18.41
CA ALA A 821 18.62 10.18 -17.33
C ALA A 821 17.25 9.48 -17.43
N LYS A 822 16.75 8.98 -16.30
CA LYS A 822 15.44 8.34 -16.25
C LYS A 822 14.35 9.40 -16.30
N ALA A 823 13.30 9.13 -17.08
CA ALA A 823 12.10 9.95 -17.07
C ALA A 823 11.42 9.92 -15.69
N PRO A 824 10.71 10.99 -15.29
CA PRO A 824 9.97 11.06 -14.02
C PRO A 824 8.95 9.90 -13.91
N LYS A 825 8.92 9.20 -12.76
CA LYS A 825 8.02 8.06 -12.48
C LYS A 825 7.45 8.15 -11.07
N LEU A 826 6.12 8.19 -10.96
CA LEU A 826 5.42 8.39 -9.68
C LEU A 826 5.47 7.18 -8.74
N GLU A 827 5.71 5.97 -9.24
CA GLU A 827 5.84 4.76 -8.40
C GLU A 827 7.06 4.76 -7.48
N THR A 828 8.09 5.53 -7.83
CA THR A 828 9.36 5.57 -7.12
C THR A 828 9.81 6.99 -6.78
N ASP A 829 9.14 8.01 -7.33
CA ASP A 829 9.40 9.42 -7.08
C ASP A 829 8.08 10.18 -6.97
N ALA A 830 7.63 10.39 -5.74
CA ALA A 830 6.43 11.15 -5.45
C ALA A 830 6.44 12.62 -5.94
N SER A 831 7.62 13.18 -6.26
CA SER A 831 7.80 14.53 -6.84
C SER A 831 7.77 14.56 -8.37
N ALA A 832 7.64 13.39 -9.01
CA ALA A 832 7.65 13.20 -10.46
C ALA A 832 6.54 13.95 -11.22
N ASN A 833 5.64 14.66 -10.53
CA ASN A 833 4.62 15.51 -11.14
C ASN A 833 4.56 16.94 -10.60
N ASP A 834 5.52 17.40 -9.78
CA ASP A 834 5.53 18.76 -9.20
C ASP A 834 5.47 19.87 -10.26
N TYR A 835 6.04 19.62 -11.43
CA TYR A 835 6.08 20.50 -12.60
C TYR A 835 5.14 20.02 -13.72
N LYS A 836 4.18 19.13 -13.42
CA LYS A 836 3.29 18.45 -14.38
C LYS A 836 4.02 17.60 -15.42
N GLN A 837 5.17 17.06 -15.05
CA GLN A 837 6.13 16.39 -15.92
C GLN A 837 5.93 14.87 -16.01
N ALA A 838 5.02 14.27 -15.24
CA ALA A 838 4.91 12.80 -15.14
C ALA A 838 4.61 12.13 -16.50
N GLU A 839 3.86 12.82 -17.37
CA GLU A 839 3.47 12.30 -18.68
C GLU A 839 4.18 13.08 -19.80
N ALA A 840 4.65 12.35 -20.81
CA ALA A 840 5.24 12.95 -22.01
C ALA A 840 4.17 13.76 -22.77
N LYS A 841 4.55 14.95 -23.26
CA LYS A 841 3.72 15.75 -24.17
C LYS A 841 3.87 15.33 -25.62
N LEU A 842 5.09 14.93 -26.01
CA LEU A 842 5.35 14.34 -27.32
C LEU A 842 6.09 13.01 -27.13
N THR A 843 5.50 11.91 -27.58
CA THR A 843 6.20 10.61 -27.61
C THR A 843 6.86 10.41 -28.97
N ALA A 844 7.96 9.65 -29.01
CA ALA A 844 8.71 9.36 -30.24
C ALA A 844 9.11 10.65 -31.00
N ALA A 845 9.61 11.66 -30.30
CA ALA A 845 9.62 13.05 -30.76
C ALA A 845 10.97 13.58 -31.23
N VAL A 846 12.09 12.96 -30.82
CA VAL A 846 13.43 13.36 -31.28
C VAL A 846 14.25 12.11 -31.57
N ARG A 847 14.87 12.06 -32.76
CA ARG A 847 15.81 11.03 -33.20
C ARG A 847 17.18 11.67 -33.42
N MET A 848 18.22 11.02 -32.90
CA MET A 848 19.61 11.42 -33.13
C MET A 848 20.41 10.21 -33.62
N ASN A 849 21.52 10.42 -34.33
CA ASN A 849 22.39 9.28 -34.70
C ASN A 849 22.99 8.64 -33.44
N ASP A 850 23.10 7.31 -33.47
CA ASP A 850 23.75 6.49 -32.43
C ASP A 850 23.17 6.67 -31.01
N MET A 851 21.92 7.14 -30.92
CA MET A 851 21.20 7.33 -29.67
C MET A 851 19.77 6.76 -29.78
N PRO A 852 19.18 6.30 -28.67
CA PRO A 852 17.77 5.90 -28.64
C PRO A 852 16.83 7.04 -29.02
N LEU A 853 15.59 6.69 -29.36
CA LEU A 853 14.53 7.67 -29.60
C LEU A 853 14.12 8.34 -28.28
N SER A 854 13.75 9.62 -28.30
CA SER A 854 13.37 10.36 -27.09
C SER A 854 11.89 10.73 -27.04
N ASN A 855 11.33 10.71 -25.83
CA ASN A 855 10.06 11.33 -25.48
C ASN A 855 10.32 12.70 -24.85
N VAL A 856 9.43 13.67 -25.08
CA VAL A 856 9.54 15.04 -24.57
C VAL A 856 8.52 15.27 -23.47
N HIS A 857 9.02 15.62 -22.30
CA HIS A 857 8.25 16.02 -21.12
C HIS A 857 8.31 17.54 -20.98
N ALA A 858 7.23 18.15 -20.48
CA ALA A 858 7.16 19.58 -20.25
C ALA A 858 7.18 19.85 -18.74
N TYR A 859 8.18 20.59 -18.28
CA TYR A 859 8.28 21.08 -16.90
C TYR A 859 7.70 22.48 -16.85
N GLN A 860 6.57 22.66 -16.17
CA GLN A 860 5.83 23.93 -16.13
C GLN A 860 6.24 24.79 -14.93
N PHE A 861 6.46 26.08 -15.18
CA PHE A 861 6.87 27.06 -14.17
C PHE A 861 6.00 28.31 -14.23
N ALA A 862 5.64 28.83 -13.06
CA ALA A 862 5.02 30.15 -12.91
C ALA A 862 6.04 31.29 -13.14
N PRO A 863 5.62 32.56 -13.24
CA PRO A 863 6.57 33.69 -13.23
C PRO A 863 7.40 33.69 -11.95
N GLY A 864 8.69 34.01 -12.06
CA GLY A 864 9.62 34.06 -10.93
C GLY A 864 11.00 33.50 -11.26
N ARG A 865 11.85 33.40 -10.22
CA ARG A 865 13.16 32.75 -10.27
C ARG A 865 13.01 31.28 -9.88
N HIS A 866 13.61 30.40 -10.66
CA HIS A 866 13.50 28.95 -10.50
C HIS A 866 14.86 28.28 -10.55
N THR A 867 14.99 27.23 -9.75
CA THR A 867 16.08 26.26 -9.82
C THR A 867 15.47 24.90 -10.11
N LEU A 868 15.92 24.26 -11.20
CA LEU A 868 15.55 22.90 -11.56
C LEU A 868 16.79 22.02 -11.53
N LEU A 869 16.68 20.91 -10.81
CA LEU A 869 17.65 19.82 -10.82
C LEU A 869 17.03 18.65 -11.57
N LEU A 870 17.65 18.23 -12.67
CA LEU A 870 17.28 17.02 -13.41
C LEU A 870 18.18 15.85 -13.01
N PRO A 871 17.69 14.59 -13.13
CA PRO A 871 18.44 13.40 -12.75
C PRO A 871 19.80 13.29 -13.45
N LYS A 872 20.73 12.54 -12.83
CA LYS A 872 22.00 12.15 -13.47
C LYS A 872 21.75 11.32 -14.73
N GLY A 873 22.59 11.52 -15.74
CA GLY A 873 22.51 10.84 -17.04
C GLY A 873 22.15 11.76 -18.20
N PHE A 874 22.25 11.26 -19.44
CA PHE A 874 22.01 12.08 -20.62
C PHE A 874 20.53 12.48 -20.72
N ALA A 875 20.27 13.79 -20.78
CA ALA A 875 18.97 14.38 -21.04
C ALA A 875 19.12 15.52 -22.06
N GLN A 876 18.05 15.82 -22.80
CA GLN A 876 18.04 16.88 -23.80
C GLN A 876 17.28 18.09 -23.28
N LEU A 877 17.89 19.28 -23.33
CA LEU A 877 17.20 20.54 -23.03
C LEU A 877 16.77 21.20 -24.34
N LEU A 878 15.52 20.98 -24.74
CA LEU A 878 15.01 21.31 -26.07
C LEU A 878 14.53 22.76 -26.19
N GLY A 879 14.40 23.47 -25.06
CA GLY A 879 14.14 24.90 -25.00
C GLY A 879 12.94 25.28 -24.14
N PHE A 880 12.80 26.59 -23.93
CA PHE A 880 11.65 27.17 -23.21
C PHE A 880 10.56 27.60 -24.20
N VAL A 881 9.32 27.26 -23.87
CA VAL A 881 8.14 27.64 -24.64
C VAL A 881 7.12 28.32 -23.72
N LYS A 882 6.22 29.12 -24.30
CA LYS A 882 5.07 29.64 -23.55
C LYS A 882 4.19 28.46 -23.14
N THR A 883 3.84 28.34 -21.87
CA THR A 883 3.02 27.19 -21.39
C THR A 883 1.70 27.06 -22.14
N ALA A 884 1.10 28.19 -22.54
CA ALA A 884 -0.13 28.23 -23.34
C ALA A 884 0.02 27.69 -24.78
N SER A 885 1.25 27.49 -25.27
CA SER A 885 1.52 26.89 -26.58
C SER A 885 1.76 25.38 -26.53
N LEU A 886 1.74 24.78 -25.34
CA LEU A 886 1.80 23.32 -25.21
C LEU A 886 0.54 22.70 -25.85
N PRO A 887 0.67 21.54 -26.52
CA PRO A 887 -0.47 20.76 -26.96
C PRO A 887 -1.40 20.45 -25.78
N GLU A 888 -2.71 20.67 -25.97
CA GLU A 888 -3.71 20.35 -24.96
C GLU A 888 -3.70 18.86 -24.60
N LYS A 889 -3.47 18.01 -25.61
CA LYS A 889 -3.34 16.55 -25.47
C LYS A 889 -1.95 16.10 -25.92
N SER A 890 -1.43 15.06 -25.27
CA SER A 890 -0.17 14.45 -25.69
C SER A 890 -0.31 13.86 -27.10
N ARG A 891 0.73 14.01 -27.92
CA ARG A 891 0.77 13.52 -29.31
C ARG A 891 1.90 12.53 -29.50
N ASN A 892 1.65 11.45 -30.23
CA ASN A 892 2.73 10.64 -30.79
C ASN A 892 3.28 11.34 -32.03
N ALA A 893 4.57 11.67 -32.03
CA ALA A 893 5.20 12.39 -33.15
C ALA A 893 5.46 11.50 -34.37
N GLY A 894 5.22 10.19 -34.29
CA GLY A 894 5.28 9.28 -35.43
C GLY A 894 6.68 8.91 -35.89
N LEU A 895 7.74 9.38 -35.22
CA LEU A 895 9.13 9.04 -35.61
C LEU A 895 9.51 7.58 -35.25
N ALA A 896 8.56 6.80 -34.73
CA ALA A 896 8.70 5.37 -34.48
C ALA A 896 8.26 4.48 -35.65
N GLY A 897 7.48 4.99 -36.63
CA GLY A 897 6.89 4.22 -37.75
C GLY A 897 5.36 4.02 -37.63
N ASP A 898 4.77 3.20 -38.51
CA ASP A 898 3.31 2.94 -38.70
C ASP A 898 2.56 2.28 -37.51
N ASP A 899 3.12 2.34 -36.30
CA ASP A 899 2.56 1.80 -35.05
C ASP A 899 1.53 2.78 -34.44
N GLU A 900 0.51 3.16 -35.21
CA GLU A 900 -0.58 4.01 -34.70
C GLU A 900 -1.64 3.16 -33.98
N ALA A 901 -1.62 3.20 -32.64
CA ALA A 901 -2.69 2.67 -31.82
C ALA A 901 -4.02 3.42 -32.06
N MET A 902 -5.16 2.72 -31.94
CA MET A 902 -6.49 3.28 -32.24
C MET A 902 -7.12 4.10 -31.09
N ASP A 903 -6.36 4.51 -30.07
CA ASP A 903 -6.91 5.24 -28.91
C ASP A 903 -7.42 6.65 -29.25
N TRP A 904 -7.01 7.20 -30.40
CA TRP A 904 -7.53 8.47 -30.92
C TRP A 904 -9.04 8.46 -31.15
N LEU A 905 -9.65 7.28 -31.36
CA LEU A 905 -11.09 7.10 -31.53
C LEU A 905 -11.90 7.62 -30.33
N PHE A 906 -11.29 7.73 -29.14
CA PHE A 906 -11.98 8.14 -27.91
C PHE A 906 -11.81 9.64 -27.58
N TYR A 907 -11.12 10.40 -28.43
CA TYR A 907 -10.81 11.81 -28.19
C TYR A 907 -11.55 12.73 -29.16
N ARG A 908 -12.00 13.89 -28.67
CA ARG A 908 -12.33 15.06 -29.48
C ARG A 908 -11.75 16.32 -28.86
#